data_AF-H1KYN2-F1
#
_entry.id   AF-H1KYN2-F1
#
_cell.length_a   1.000
_cell.length_b   1.000
_cell.length_c   1.000
_cell.angle_alpha   90.00
_cell.angle_beta   90.00
_cell.angle_gamma   90.00
#
_symmetry.space_group_name_H-M   'P 1'
#
loop_
_entity.id
_entity.type
_entity.pdbx_description
1 polymer ?
#
loop_
_entity_poly.entity_id
_entity_poly.type
_entity_poly.pdbx_seq_one_letter_code
_entity_poly.pdbx_strand_id
1 'polypeptide(L)'
;MKLIAWLDELSNKDVNIAGGKGASLGEMWNAGLPVPPAFVVTADAYRYFIRETGLQDKIRKILSGLDINNTEKLIKASEEIRKLIESVEMPEDLKLAIIESYNKLCEMSGEDEVFVAVRSSATAEDLPEASFAGQQDTYLNVKGAENVVKYVRKCFSSLFTPRAIFYREEQGFDHFEVALAAVVQKMVNADKAGVMFTVNPINKDYNQLVIEAAWGLGEGVVSGTVSPDTYIVDKTTLDVVDKYIARKDSMFIKDETGETKEVPTPDDLKEKQVLEENEIKELAKTGMKIEKHYGMPMDIEWAIEKGEIYMLQARPITTLGDGEKKEEKAEEFEGKILVKGIGASPGIASGKVKVIFDINEIGKVEDGDVLVTKMTTPDMVPAMKRACAIVTDDGGLTCIEGDSKVLTDRGFLKMRDVYELVKNGEKLKVLGLNAETLKTEWKEVIDAQKREAKRYEIGVYRKNKNTKDTIKITPDHKFPIFVNGILSKVELKDIISNNYSVLSIDHIPMIEEKYETLSDVMYLGGVILSDGHIVKRNGKPIRVRFTQKCVEGKKEFIEKVKEDVKLIGGEFIEIGNRNNVIEYQTSRKMPSEILGFIEENINTIPLYATEDEISDLIAGFVDGDGCLSGKRRIEIYQNSSHTKKIEGLIVGLYRLGIIPRLRYKKSTAVIYFNNNLETILQRTRRIKLDKLKEFKKPVEDKKLIDISQILPELKEFDYRGYLHKTYKEKLFIGVNKLEKYLNKINKDRIEKIKQKIKVLKESDIYSIRIKKIGEDYGEVYNITVKAEDDFNHNYIVWTRYYTPIVVFNCHAAIISRELGTPCVVGTKEATKVLKDGMIVTVDGEKGIVYEGELKKKEEEKEVIKPVIQEMPIITATEIKVNVSMPEVAERAAATGADGVGLLRAEHMILGTGIHPKKILEEDGEEALVEVFAEGIRKVADAFYPKPVTYRTLDAPTDEFRGLKGGDDEPIEHNPMLGWRGIRRSLDELEILKCELKAIKKLREDGYKNINIMIPLVTHPDEVRKVKEIAREVGLELGKDIEFGIMVETPAAALIIEEFIKEGINFVSLGTNDLTQYTIAIDRNNELVSKYYMEHHPAVLKLIEYVIKTCKKHGIKTSICGQAGSRPHIAEKLVEWGITSISANIDAVDTIRKVVARTEQKIILEAIRNKKL
;
A
#
# COMPACT_ATOMS: atom_id res chain seq x y z
N MET A 1 26.44 -10.15 -26.90
CA MET A 1 26.33 -9.68 -25.51
C MET A 1 26.81 -8.24 -25.49
N LYS A 2 25.93 -7.27 -25.22
CA LYS A 2 26.28 -5.84 -25.20
C LYS A 2 26.36 -5.41 -23.75
N LEU A 3 27.56 -5.13 -23.23
CA LEU A 3 27.75 -4.81 -21.81
C LEU A 3 27.41 -3.34 -21.49
N ILE A 4 27.71 -2.43 -22.43
CA ILE A 4 27.44 -1.01 -22.33
C ILE A 4 26.65 -0.55 -23.57
N ALA A 5 25.70 0.36 -23.38
CA ALA A 5 24.99 1.07 -24.45
C ALA A 5 24.95 2.58 -24.20
N TRP A 6 25.24 3.38 -25.23
CA TRP A 6 25.14 4.85 -25.18
C TRP A 6 23.74 5.33 -25.60
N LEU A 7 23.36 6.55 -25.21
CA LEU A 7 22.00 7.08 -25.49
C LEU A 7 21.67 7.15 -26.99
N ASP A 8 22.64 7.44 -27.86
CA ASP A 8 22.50 7.44 -29.31
C ASP A 8 22.24 6.05 -29.90
N GLU A 9 22.49 4.99 -29.14
CA GLU A 9 22.22 3.60 -29.51
C GLU A 9 20.90 3.07 -28.94
N LEU A 10 20.14 3.88 -28.19
CA LEU A 10 18.96 3.46 -27.42
C LEU A 10 17.70 4.20 -27.84
N SER A 11 16.56 3.53 -27.72
CA SER A 11 15.22 4.07 -27.97
C SER A 11 14.20 3.49 -26.99
N ASN A 12 12.96 3.97 -27.01
CA ASN A 12 11.88 3.41 -26.18
C ASN A 12 11.60 1.91 -26.39
N LYS A 13 12.14 1.28 -27.44
CA LYS A 13 11.98 -0.17 -27.66
C LYS A 13 13.07 -1.01 -26.97
N ASP A 14 14.10 -0.37 -26.41
CA ASP A 14 15.27 -1.05 -25.85
C ASP A 14 15.16 -1.28 -24.33
N VAL A 15 13.93 -1.33 -23.80
CA VAL A 15 13.62 -1.58 -22.37
C VAL A 15 14.26 -2.88 -21.86
N ASN A 16 14.30 -3.93 -22.68
CA ASN A 16 14.92 -5.21 -22.30
C ASN A 16 16.45 -5.13 -22.16
N ILE A 17 17.08 -4.10 -22.74
CA ILE A 17 18.53 -3.88 -22.72
C ILE A 17 18.90 -2.86 -21.64
N ALA A 18 18.17 -1.74 -21.60
CA ALA A 18 18.51 -0.56 -20.81
C ALA A 18 17.53 -0.28 -19.64
N GLY A 19 16.49 -1.10 -19.47
CA GLY A 19 15.36 -0.84 -18.59
C GLY A 19 14.51 0.36 -19.05
N GLY A 20 13.40 0.63 -18.37
CA GLY A 20 12.46 1.69 -18.76
C GLY A 20 13.10 3.09 -18.82
N LYS A 21 13.91 3.43 -17.80
CA LYS A 21 14.56 4.75 -17.71
C LYS A 21 15.64 4.95 -18.76
N GLY A 22 16.50 3.96 -18.94
CA GLY A 22 17.58 4.02 -19.94
C GLY A 22 17.04 4.10 -21.38
N ALA A 23 15.95 3.38 -21.66
CA ALA A 23 15.26 3.44 -22.96
C ALA A 23 14.62 4.82 -23.21
N SER A 24 13.93 5.38 -22.20
CA SER A 24 13.32 6.72 -22.30
C SER A 24 14.34 7.84 -22.50
N LEU A 25 15.48 7.78 -21.80
CA LEU A 25 16.58 8.72 -22.00
C LEU A 25 17.18 8.66 -23.40
N GLY A 26 17.34 7.47 -23.96
CA GLY A 26 17.81 7.28 -25.34
C GLY A 26 16.84 7.85 -26.37
N GLU A 27 15.54 7.64 -26.17
CA GLU A 27 14.50 8.23 -27.02
C GLU A 27 14.59 9.76 -27.04
N MET A 28 14.66 10.39 -25.86
CA MET A 28 14.73 11.84 -25.75
C MET A 28 16.01 12.41 -26.39
N TRP A 29 17.15 11.75 -26.18
CA TRP A 29 18.44 12.15 -26.79
C TRP A 29 18.35 12.13 -28.32
N ASN A 30 17.81 11.05 -28.89
CA ASN A 30 17.67 10.90 -30.34
C ASN A 30 16.61 11.84 -30.94
N ALA A 31 15.65 12.31 -30.15
CA ALA A 31 14.70 13.35 -30.53
C ALA A 31 15.30 14.78 -30.55
N GLY A 32 16.60 14.93 -30.23
CA GLY A 32 17.28 16.21 -30.13
C GLY A 32 16.73 17.06 -28.99
N LEU A 33 16.32 16.42 -27.88
CA LEU A 33 15.99 17.10 -26.63
C LEU A 33 17.26 17.26 -25.78
N PRO A 34 17.34 18.27 -24.91
CA PRO A 34 18.56 18.56 -24.17
C PRO A 34 18.73 17.59 -22.99
N VAL A 35 19.12 16.35 -23.27
CA VAL A 35 19.35 15.32 -22.24
C VAL A 35 20.82 15.31 -21.85
N PRO A 36 21.19 15.21 -20.56
CA PRO A 36 22.58 15.05 -20.15
C PRO A 36 23.18 13.76 -20.72
N PRO A 37 24.43 13.77 -21.23
CA PRO A 37 25.09 12.57 -21.74
C PRO A 37 25.09 11.43 -20.72
N ALA A 38 24.83 10.21 -21.20
CA ALA A 38 24.80 9.02 -20.36
C ALA A 38 25.21 7.76 -21.13
N PHE A 39 25.57 6.72 -20.38
CA PHE A 39 25.63 5.36 -20.87
C PHE A 39 24.89 4.43 -19.90
N VAL A 40 24.52 3.26 -20.37
CA VAL A 40 23.77 2.26 -19.61
C VAL A 40 24.59 0.98 -19.51
N VAL A 41 24.83 0.53 -18.28
CA VAL A 41 25.27 -0.83 -18.00
C VAL A 41 24.06 -1.73 -18.13
N THR A 42 24.08 -2.58 -19.15
CA THR A 42 22.87 -3.25 -19.65
C THR A 42 22.37 -4.36 -18.73
N ALA A 43 21.13 -4.80 -18.94
CA ALA A 43 20.58 -6.00 -18.33
C ALA A 43 21.42 -7.27 -18.65
N ASP A 44 22.07 -7.30 -19.81
CA ASP A 44 23.00 -8.38 -20.19
C ASP A 44 24.28 -8.36 -19.35
N ALA A 45 24.79 -7.17 -19.00
CA ALA A 45 25.91 -7.03 -18.08
C ALA A 45 25.57 -7.55 -16.68
N TYR A 46 24.35 -7.31 -16.20
CA TYR A 46 23.87 -7.90 -14.94
C TYR A 46 23.85 -9.43 -15.00
N ARG A 47 23.26 -10.02 -16.06
CA ARG A 47 23.21 -11.47 -16.24
C ARG A 47 24.62 -12.08 -16.35
N TYR A 48 25.51 -11.39 -17.06
CA TYR A 48 26.91 -11.77 -17.17
C TYR A 48 27.59 -11.77 -15.80
N PHE A 49 27.45 -10.68 -15.03
CA PHE A 49 27.96 -10.58 -13.66
C PHE A 49 27.48 -11.73 -12.76
N ILE A 50 26.16 -11.98 -12.70
CA ILE A 50 25.59 -13.02 -11.84
C ILE A 50 26.09 -14.43 -12.20
N ARG A 51 26.27 -14.70 -13.50
CA ARG A 51 26.72 -16.00 -14.02
C ARG A 51 28.21 -16.24 -13.76
N GLU A 52 29.07 -15.32 -14.19
CA GLU A 52 30.53 -15.53 -14.12
C GLU A 52 31.04 -15.59 -12.68
N THR A 53 30.37 -14.92 -11.74
CA THR A 53 30.77 -14.93 -10.33
C THR A 53 30.16 -16.09 -9.53
N GLY A 54 29.34 -16.95 -10.17
CA GLY A 54 28.64 -18.06 -9.51
C GLY A 54 27.65 -17.62 -8.43
N LEU A 55 27.10 -16.39 -8.54
CA LEU A 55 26.14 -15.86 -7.56
C LEU A 55 24.79 -16.56 -7.65
N GLN A 56 24.42 -17.00 -8.86
CA GLN A 56 23.13 -17.63 -9.14
C GLN A 56 22.83 -18.80 -8.20
N ASP A 57 23.74 -19.78 -8.09
CA ASP A 57 23.50 -20.98 -7.27
C ASP A 57 23.43 -20.68 -5.78
N LYS A 58 24.26 -19.73 -5.31
CA LYS A 58 24.28 -19.30 -3.91
C LYS A 58 22.98 -18.62 -3.51
N ILE A 59 22.49 -17.72 -4.36
CA ILE A 59 21.22 -17.00 -4.15
C ILE A 59 20.03 -17.97 -4.21
N ARG A 60 19.98 -18.90 -5.18
CA ARG A 60 18.92 -19.93 -5.24
C ARG A 60 18.88 -20.79 -3.99
N LYS A 61 20.04 -21.13 -3.42
CA LYS A 61 20.12 -21.90 -2.17
C LYS A 61 19.53 -21.15 -0.98
N ILE A 62 19.73 -19.83 -0.91
CA ILE A 62 19.17 -18.99 0.16
C ILE A 62 17.64 -18.86 0.03
N LEU A 63 17.14 -18.77 -1.20
CA LEU A 63 15.71 -18.64 -1.49
C LEU A 63 14.94 -19.97 -1.39
N SER A 64 15.62 -21.12 -1.59
CA SER A 64 15.01 -22.44 -1.56
C SER A 64 14.35 -22.78 -0.21
N GLY A 65 13.03 -22.96 -0.21
CA GLY A 65 12.25 -23.30 0.99
C GLY A 65 11.99 -22.13 1.93
N LEU A 66 12.16 -20.90 1.43
CA LEU A 66 11.81 -19.68 2.12
C LEU A 66 10.28 -19.59 2.29
N ASP A 67 9.81 -19.48 3.53
CA ASP A 67 8.40 -19.20 3.81
C ASP A 67 8.15 -17.70 3.69
N ILE A 68 7.51 -17.29 2.59
CA ILE A 68 7.27 -15.89 2.27
C ILE A 68 6.22 -15.22 3.15
N ASN A 69 5.35 -16.00 3.80
CA ASN A 69 4.40 -15.49 4.79
C ASN A 69 5.05 -15.29 6.16
N ASN A 70 6.32 -15.71 6.31
CA ASN A 70 7.14 -15.47 7.47
C ASN A 70 8.08 -14.27 7.25
N THR A 71 7.64 -13.10 7.67
CA THR A 71 8.33 -11.82 7.49
C THR A 71 9.79 -11.82 7.99
N GLU A 72 10.10 -12.53 9.08
CA GLU A 72 11.47 -12.57 9.62
C GLU A 72 12.44 -13.35 8.73
N LYS A 73 12.02 -14.49 8.17
CA LYS A 73 12.87 -15.29 7.28
C LYS A 73 13.14 -14.57 5.96
N LEU A 74 12.13 -13.90 5.43
CA LEU A 74 12.21 -13.12 4.19
C LEU A 74 13.22 -11.96 4.30
N ILE A 75 13.21 -11.21 5.41
CA ILE A 75 14.16 -10.11 5.63
C ILE A 75 15.59 -10.64 5.69
N LYS A 76 15.84 -11.73 6.44
CA LYS A 76 17.17 -12.34 6.55
C LYS A 76 17.71 -12.83 5.20
N ALA A 77 16.88 -13.50 4.41
CA ALA A 77 17.25 -13.95 3.07
C ALA A 77 17.64 -12.77 2.16
N SER A 78 16.87 -11.67 2.20
CA SER A 78 17.17 -10.45 1.44
C SER A 78 18.53 -9.85 1.81
N GLU A 79 18.81 -9.69 3.10
CA GLU A 79 20.09 -9.13 3.58
C GLU A 79 21.30 -9.97 3.19
N GLU A 80 21.17 -11.30 3.28
CA GLU A 80 22.22 -12.24 2.92
C GLU A 80 22.56 -12.17 1.43
N ILE A 81 21.54 -12.15 0.56
CA ILE A 81 21.71 -12.06 -0.89
C ILE A 81 22.35 -10.72 -1.30
N ARG A 82 21.91 -9.61 -0.72
CA ARG A 82 22.44 -8.28 -1.04
C ARG A 82 23.92 -8.14 -0.64
N LYS A 83 24.27 -8.59 0.57
CA LYS A 83 25.68 -8.63 1.02
C LYS A 83 26.52 -9.51 0.09
N LEU A 84 25.98 -10.65 -0.35
CA LEU A 84 26.67 -11.54 -1.25
C LEU A 84 26.98 -10.87 -2.60
N ILE A 85 26.00 -10.22 -3.22
CA ILE A 85 26.18 -9.47 -4.49
C ILE A 85 27.20 -8.34 -4.33
N GLU A 86 27.13 -7.58 -3.23
CA GLU A 86 28.00 -6.43 -2.99
C GLU A 86 29.44 -6.79 -2.61
N SER A 87 29.66 -8.01 -2.11
CA SER A 87 30.98 -8.49 -1.69
C SER A 87 31.81 -9.08 -2.82
N VAL A 88 31.17 -9.51 -3.90
CA VAL A 88 31.80 -10.20 -5.04
C VAL A 88 32.49 -9.20 -5.98
N GLU A 89 33.71 -9.51 -6.41
CA GLU A 89 34.44 -8.72 -7.40
C GLU A 89 33.79 -8.82 -8.79
N MET A 90 33.77 -7.70 -9.50
CA MET A 90 33.19 -7.62 -10.84
C MET A 90 34.14 -8.27 -11.85
N PRO A 91 33.64 -9.07 -12.83
CA PRO A 91 34.47 -9.60 -13.91
C PRO A 91 35.29 -8.48 -14.58
N GLU A 92 36.57 -8.76 -14.81
CA GLU A 92 37.55 -7.73 -15.21
C GLU A 92 37.18 -7.04 -16.52
N ASP A 93 36.61 -7.78 -17.47
CA ASP A 93 36.14 -7.26 -18.75
C ASP A 93 34.92 -6.33 -18.61
N LEU A 94 33.96 -6.65 -17.74
CA LEU A 94 32.84 -5.76 -17.42
C LEU A 94 33.33 -4.52 -16.66
N LYS A 95 34.25 -4.70 -15.70
CA LYS A 95 34.87 -3.59 -14.96
C LYS A 95 35.55 -2.61 -15.92
N LEU A 96 36.40 -3.11 -16.82
CA LEU A 96 37.09 -2.30 -17.82
C LEU A 96 36.12 -1.58 -18.75
N ALA A 97 35.07 -2.25 -19.23
CA ALA A 97 34.06 -1.63 -20.10
C ALA A 97 33.34 -0.44 -19.43
N ILE A 98 33.04 -0.55 -18.12
CA ILE A 98 32.45 0.55 -17.33
C ILE A 98 33.46 1.70 -17.19
N ILE A 99 34.73 1.39 -16.88
CA ILE A 99 35.79 2.39 -16.70
C ILE A 99 36.05 3.15 -18.01
N GLU A 100 36.20 2.46 -19.13
CA GLU A 100 36.40 3.07 -20.46
C GLU A 100 35.22 3.96 -20.85
N SER A 101 34.00 3.52 -20.57
CA SER A 101 32.78 4.30 -20.88
C SER A 101 32.67 5.55 -20.02
N TYR A 102 33.03 5.46 -18.74
CA TYR A 102 33.12 6.62 -17.86
C TYR A 102 34.20 7.61 -18.30
N ASN A 103 35.39 7.13 -18.69
CA ASN A 103 36.45 8.00 -19.22
C ASN A 103 36.02 8.69 -20.52
N LYS A 104 35.33 7.99 -21.42
CA LYS A 104 34.73 8.59 -22.63
C LYS A 104 33.68 9.65 -22.27
N LEU A 105 32.89 9.42 -21.22
CA LEU A 105 31.90 10.41 -20.73
C LEU A 105 32.59 11.67 -20.19
N CYS A 106 33.74 11.51 -19.51
CA CYS A 106 34.61 12.61 -19.08
C CYS A 106 35.13 13.43 -20.29
N GLU A 107 35.67 12.75 -21.30
CA GLU A 107 36.17 13.37 -22.53
C GLU A 107 35.08 14.16 -23.26
N MET A 108 33.90 13.56 -23.45
CA MET A 108 32.74 14.22 -24.07
C MET A 108 32.27 15.46 -23.31
N SER A 109 32.52 15.49 -22.00
CA SER A 109 32.12 16.58 -21.12
C SER A 109 33.20 17.65 -20.97
N GLY A 110 34.42 17.41 -21.47
CA GLY A 110 35.56 18.34 -21.34
C GLY A 110 36.12 18.46 -19.92
N GLU A 111 35.95 17.44 -19.07
CA GLU A 111 36.38 17.42 -17.67
C GLU A 111 37.21 16.17 -17.38
N ASP A 112 38.25 16.24 -16.54
CA ASP A 112 39.08 15.07 -16.19
C ASP A 112 38.28 13.98 -15.46
N GLU A 113 37.34 14.38 -14.59
CA GLU A 113 36.42 13.49 -13.89
C GLU A 113 35.06 14.16 -13.69
N VAL A 114 34.01 13.59 -14.29
CA VAL A 114 32.64 14.10 -14.16
C VAL A 114 31.87 13.45 -13.00
N PHE A 115 31.00 14.22 -12.35
CA PHE A 115 30.03 13.64 -11.43
C PHE A 115 28.91 12.96 -12.23
N VAL A 116 28.49 11.77 -11.80
CA VAL A 116 27.42 10.99 -12.45
C VAL A 116 26.35 10.52 -11.46
N ALA A 117 25.11 10.41 -11.92
CA ALA A 117 24.07 9.65 -11.26
C ALA A 117 24.12 8.19 -11.76
N VAL A 118 24.12 7.24 -10.83
CA VAL A 118 23.96 5.82 -11.10
C VAL A 118 22.56 5.40 -10.68
N ARG A 119 21.67 5.18 -11.65
CA ARG A 119 20.24 4.94 -11.45
C ARG A 119 19.87 3.52 -11.85
N SER A 120 19.14 2.84 -10.99
CA SER A 120 18.52 1.55 -11.31
C SER A 120 17.42 1.73 -12.39
N SER A 121 17.46 0.86 -13.38
CA SER A 121 16.54 0.83 -14.52
C SER A 121 16.15 -0.62 -14.78
N ALA A 122 15.04 -1.07 -14.20
CA ALA A 122 14.63 -2.46 -14.32
C ALA A 122 13.97 -2.75 -15.65
N THR A 123 14.19 -3.97 -16.15
CA THR A 123 13.55 -4.48 -17.37
C THR A 123 12.05 -4.75 -17.18
N ALA A 124 11.58 -4.78 -15.93
CA ALA A 124 10.21 -5.09 -15.53
C ALA A 124 9.49 -3.96 -14.78
N GLU A 125 10.07 -2.75 -14.73
CA GLU A 125 9.51 -1.58 -14.01
C GLU A 125 8.15 -1.10 -14.58
N ASP A 126 7.86 -1.45 -15.85
CA ASP A 126 6.71 -0.98 -16.64
C ASP A 126 5.66 -2.07 -16.96
N LEU A 127 5.68 -3.18 -16.20
CA LEU A 127 4.61 -4.20 -16.27
C LEU A 127 3.35 -3.67 -15.56
N PRO A 128 2.14 -3.73 -16.17
CA PRO A 128 0.91 -3.16 -15.61
C PRO A 128 0.50 -3.71 -14.22
N GLU A 129 0.96 -4.92 -13.87
CA GLU A 129 0.68 -5.60 -12.60
C GLU A 129 1.82 -5.47 -11.58
N ALA A 130 2.95 -4.85 -11.94
CA ALA A 130 4.15 -4.73 -11.10
C ALA A 130 4.67 -3.29 -11.09
N SER A 131 4.02 -2.42 -10.30
CA SER A 131 4.58 -1.11 -9.99
C SER A 131 5.79 -1.27 -9.07
N PHE A 132 6.98 -1.33 -9.65
CA PHE A 132 8.26 -1.21 -8.93
C PHE A 132 8.64 0.26 -8.66
N ALA A 133 7.73 1.21 -8.93
CA ALA A 133 7.99 2.63 -8.79
C ALA A 133 8.42 3.00 -7.36
N GLY A 134 9.56 3.68 -7.24
CA GLY A 134 10.14 4.15 -5.98
C GLY A 134 10.83 3.09 -5.11
N GLN A 135 10.97 1.84 -5.59
CA GLN A 135 11.51 0.73 -4.79
C GLN A 135 12.98 0.37 -5.08
N GLN A 136 13.69 1.11 -5.93
CA GLN A 136 15.06 0.78 -6.35
C GLN A 136 16.06 1.94 -6.17
N ASP A 137 17.29 1.59 -5.81
CA ASP A 137 18.31 2.54 -5.34
C ASP A 137 18.78 3.48 -6.47
N THR A 138 18.92 4.77 -6.15
CA THR A 138 19.56 5.79 -6.99
C THR A 138 20.72 6.41 -6.21
N TYR A 139 21.87 6.54 -6.86
CA TYR A 139 23.08 7.09 -6.27
C TYR A 139 23.49 8.34 -7.04
N LEU A 140 23.46 9.50 -6.39
CA LEU A 140 23.80 10.79 -7.00
C LEU A 140 25.26 11.18 -6.71
N ASN A 141 25.79 12.05 -7.58
CA ASN A 141 27.13 12.62 -7.45
C ASN A 141 28.27 11.60 -7.25
N VAL A 142 28.20 10.46 -7.93
CA VAL A 142 29.29 9.50 -7.96
C VAL A 142 30.44 10.08 -8.79
N LYS A 143 31.66 10.04 -8.26
CA LYS A 143 32.87 10.51 -8.96
C LYS A 143 33.97 9.47 -8.92
N GLY A 144 34.61 9.27 -10.07
CA GLY A 144 35.74 8.37 -10.26
C GLY A 144 35.31 6.98 -10.73
N ALA A 145 36.08 6.42 -11.67
CA ALA A 145 35.71 5.20 -12.40
C ALA A 145 35.50 3.97 -11.48
N GLU A 146 36.34 3.81 -10.46
CA GLU A 146 36.21 2.73 -9.46
C GLU A 146 34.95 2.88 -8.59
N ASN A 147 34.54 4.11 -8.28
CA ASN A 147 33.30 4.34 -7.56
C ASN A 147 32.09 4.03 -8.45
N VAL A 148 32.13 4.40 -9.74
CA VAL A 148 31.05 4.04 -10.69
C VAL A 148 30.85 2.52 -10.73
N VAL A 149 31.93 1.74 -10.85
CA VAL A 149 31.89 0.26 -10.79
C VAL A 149 31.23 -0.23 -9.49
N LYS A 150 31.64 0.33 -8.34
CA LYS A 150 31.07 -0.01 -7.03
C LYS A 150 29.56 0.28 -6.95
N TYR A 151 29.11 1.42 -7.43
CA TYR A 151 27.70 1.82 -7.35
C TYR A 151 26.81 1.09 -8.36
N VAL A 152 27.35 0.72 -9.53
CA VAL A 152 26.67 -0.19 -10.46
C VAL A 152 26.40 -1.56 -9.79
N ARG A 153 27.37 -2.10 -9.06
CA ARG A 153 27.19 -3.34 -8.28
C ARG A 153 26.13 -3.21 -7.19
N LYS A 154 26.05 -2.03 -6.55
CA LYS A 154 25.00 -1.74 -5.56
C LYS A 154 23.61 -1.65 -6.20
N CYS A 155 23.49 -1.04 -7.38
CA CYS A 155 22.24 -1.11 -8.14
C CYS A 155 21.86 -2.58 -8.38
N PHE A 156 22.78 -3.43 -8.83
CA PHE A 156 22.50 -4.85 -9.04
C PHE A 156 21.98 -5.59 -7.78
N SER A 157 22.39 -5.18 -6.58
CA SER A 157 21.89 -5.76 -5.32
C SER A 157 20.44 -5.35 -5.00
N SER A 158 19.99 -4.18 -5.47
CA SER A 158 18.66 -3.65 -5.19
C SER A 158 17.52 -4.47 -5.79
N LEU A 159 17.81 -5.40 -6.70
CA LEU A 159 16.82 -6.34 -7.22
C LEU A 159 16.31 -7.31 -6.14
N PHE A 160 17.05 -7.51 -5.04
CA PHE A 160 16.77 -8.51 -3.99
C PHE A 160 16.34 -7.89 -2.65
N THR A 161 15.53 -6.82 -2.66
CA THR A 161 14.88 -6.29 -1.45
C THR A 161 13.77 -7.24 -0.93
N PRO A 162 13.34 -7.17 0.35
CA PRO A 162 12.33 -8.08 0.90
C PRO A 162 11.01 -8.03 0.14
N ARG A 163 10.58 -6.82 -0.28
CA ARG A 163 9.36 -6.63 -1.07
C ARG A 163 9.48 -7.21 -2.47
N ALA A 164 10.63 -7.03 -3.12
CA ALA A 164 10.88 -7.60 -4.44
C ALA A 164 11.00 -9.14 -4.39
N ILE A 165 11.56 -9.71 -3.31
CA ILE A 165 11.61 -11.16 -3.10
C ILE A 165 10.20 -11.71 -2.82
N PHE A 166 9.47 -11.13 -1.87
CA PHE A 166 8.10 -11.54 -1.53
C PHE A 166 7.19 -11.54 -2.75
N TYR A 167 7.18 -10.45 -3.50
CA TYR A 167 6.34 -10.31 -4.68
C TYR A 167 6.67 -11.36 -5.74
N ARG A 168 7.96 -11.60 -6.00
CA ARG A 168 8.36 -12.62 -6.99
C ARG A 168 8.02 -14.03 -6.52
N GLU A 169 8.21 -14.35 -5.25
CA GLU A 169 7.83 -15.65 -4.69
C GLU A 169 6.31 -15.85 -4.66
N GLU A 170 5.53 -14.83 -4.29
CA GLU A 170 4.05 -14.85 -4.25
C GLU A 170 3.44 -15.05 -5.65
N GLN A 171 4.02 -14.39 -6.66
CA GLN A 171 3.60 -14.52 -8.06
C GLN A 171 4.25 -15.72 -8.77
N GLY A 172 5.15 -16.45 -8.10
CA GLY A 172 5.88 -17.58 -8.69
C GLY A 172 6.89 -17.21 -9.78
N PHE A 173 7.37 -15.97 -9.83
CA PHE A 173 8.39 -15.51 -10.79
C PHE A 173 9.80 -15.97 -10.39
N ASP A 174 10.56 -16.47 -11.36
CA ASP A 174 11.97 -16.78 -11.12
C ASP A 174 12.78 -15.47 -10.91
N HIS A 175 13.53 -15.43 -9.80
CA HIS A 175 14.33 -14.27 -9.41
C HIS A 175 15.41 -13.88 -10.43
N PHE A 176 15.76 -14.77 -11.35
CA PHE A 176 16.77 -14.55 -12.38
C PHE A 176 16.20 -14.27 -13.78
N GLU A 177 14.88 -14.35 -13.96
CA GLU A 177 14.22 -13.92 -15.20
C GLU A 177 14.14 -12.40 -15.30
N VAL A 178 14.04 -11.71 -14.15
CA VAL A 178 14.10 -10.25 -14.08
C VAL A 178 15.57 -9.80 -14.02
N ALA A 179 15.94 -8.85 -14.88
CA ALA A 179 17.27 -8.26 -14.89
C ALA A 179 17.21 -6.74 -14.66
N LEU A 180 18.31 -6.19 -14.15
CA LEU A 180 18.45 -4.78 -13.86
C LEU A 180 19.53 -4.16 -14.75
N ALA A 181 19.20 -3.07 -15.43
CA ALA A 181 20.18 -2.18 -16.03
C ALA A 181 20.52 -1.03 -15.06
N ALA A 182 21.70 -0.45 -15.18
CA ALA A 182 22.12 0.71 -14.42
C ALA A 182 22.48 1.86 -15.37
N VAL A 183 21.74 2.96 -15.31
CA VAL A 183 22.00 4.17 -16.08
C VAL A 183 23.07 4.99 -15.36
N VAL A 184 24.16 5.30 -16.06
CA VAL A 184 25.23 6.19 -15.59
C VAL A 184 25.14 7.49 -16.39
N GLN A 185 24.56 8.52 -15.79
CA GLN A 185 24.25 9.80 -16.45
C GLN A 185 25.06 10.94 -15.84
N LYS A 186 25.57 11.87 -16.67
CA LYS A 186 26.23 13.08 -16.17
C LYS A 186 25.30 13.84 -15.23
N MET A 187 25.80 14.18 -14.04
CA MET A 187 25.08 15.05 -13.11
C MET A 187 25.04 16.46 -13.67
N VAL A 188 23.84 17.04 -13.68
CA VAL A 188 23.61 18.48 -13.88
C VAL A 188 23.70 19.15 -12.51
N ASN A 189 24.64 20.07 -12.32
CA ASN A 189 24.74 20.83 -11.07
C ASN A 189 23.74 21.99 -11.11
N ALA A 190 22.48 21.63 -10.99
CA ALA A 190 21.36 22.51 -11.23
C ALA A 190 21.32 23.69 -10.26
N ASP A 191 21.15 24.89 -10.80
CA ASP A 191 20.81 26.10 -10.05
C ASP A 191 19.32 26.12 -9.72
N LYS A 192 18.50 25.54 -10.61
CA LYS A 192 17.05 25.41 -10.51
C LYS A 192 16.63 24.05 -11.08
N ALA A 193 15.65 23.39 -10.49
CA ALA A 193 15.13 22.15 -11.02
C ALA A 193 13.68 21.94 -10.60
N GLY A 194 13.00 21.01 -11.25
CA GLY A 194 11.65 20.65 -10.87
C GLY A 194 10.96 19.71 -11.83
N VAL A 195 9.64 19.74 -11.78
CA VAL A 195 8.76 18.83 -12.53
C VAL A 195 7.83 19.66 -13.40
N MET A 196 7.44 19.12 -14.54
CA MET A 196 6.52 19.75 -15.47
C MET A 196 5.50 18.72 -15.93
N PHE A 197 4.22 19.07 -15.80
CA PHE A 197 3.11 18.30 -16.35
C PHE A 197 2.60 19.01 -17.59
N THR A 198 2.62 18.33 -18.73
CA THR A 198 2.12 18.92 -19.98
C THR A 198 0.61 19.07 -19.99
N VAL A 199 -0.12 18.63 -18.97
CA VAL A 199 -1.54 18.92 -18.76
C VAL A 199 -1.71 19.32 -17.30
N ASN A 200 -2.63 20.23 -16.99
CA ASN A 200 -2.92 20.54 -15.60
C ASN A 200 -3.60 19.33 -14.91
N PRO A 201 -2.92 18.64 -13.97
CA PRO A 201 -3.41 17.38 -13.42
C PRO A 201 -4.57 17.57 -12.44
N ILE A 202 -4.80 18.81 -11.97
CA ILE A 202 -5.83 19.14 -10.97
C ILE A 202 -7.18 19.32 -11.64
N ASN A 203 -7.24 20.13 -12.70
CA ASN A 203 -8.48 20.43 -13.41
C ASN A 203 -8.66 19.64 -14.73
N LYS A 204 -7.61 18.91 -15.15
CA LYS A 204 -7.53 18.17 -16.42
C LYS A 204 -7.66 19.06 -17.67
N ASP A 205 -7.23 20.32 -17.57
CA ASP A 205 -7.23 21.23 -18.72
C ASP A 205 -6.00 20.97 -19.61
N TYR A 206 -6.27 20.42 -20.80
CA TYR A 206 -5.25 20.09 -21.80
C TYR A 206 -4.64 21.32 -22.49
N ASN A 207 -5.28 22.50 -22.35
CA ASN A 207 -4.74 23.76 -22.83
C ASN A 207 -3.77 24.41 -21.83
N GLN A 208 -3.67 23.85 -20.62
CA GLN A 208 -2.78 24.33 -19.56
C GLN A 208 -1.63 23.36 -19.34
N LEU A 209 -0.45 23.91 -19.05
CA LEU A 209 0.75 23.20 -18.65
C LEU A 209 1.15 23.68 -17.25
N VAL A 210 1.54 22.78 -16.37
CA VAL A 210 1.92 23.11 -14.99
C VAL A 210 3.42 22.89 -14.82
N ILE A 211 4.15 23.92 -14.40
CA ILE A 211 5.58 23.87 -14.10
C ILE A 211 5.77 24.06 -12.61
N GLU A 212 6.46 23.13 -11.96
CA GLU A 212 6.89 23.24 -10.58
C GLU A 212 8.40 23.44 -10.51
N ALA A 213 8.88 24.42 -9.75
CA ALA A 213 10.30 24.77 -9.68
C ALA A 213 10.82 25.05 -8.27
N ALA A 214 12.02 24.56 -7.96
CA ALA A 214 12.77 24.87 -6.75
C ALA A 214 14.23 25.24 -7.05
N TRP A 215 14.91 25.83 -6.06
CA TRP A 215 16.35 26.11 -6.12
C TRP A 215 17.17 24.83 -5.93
N GLY A 216 18.30 24.74 -6.63
CA GLY A 216 19.22 23.61 -6.52
C GLY A 216 18.77 22.36 -7.29
N LEU A 217 19.18 21.19 -6.81
CA LEU A 217 18.91 19.88 -7.40
C LEU A 217 17.44 19.46 -7.21
N GLY A 218 16.88 18.77 -8.20
CA GLY A 218 15.45 18.40 -8.25
C GLY A 218 14.98 17.35 -7.22
N GLU A 219 15.88 16.79 -6.43
CA GLU A 219 15.58 15.80 -5.38
C GLU A 219 14.55 16.33 -4.38
N GLY A 220 14.59 17.63 -4.06
CA GLY A 220 13.65 18.26 -3.14
C GLY A 220 12.21 18.32 -3.65
N VAL A 221 12.01 18.49 -4.96
CA VAL A 221 10.68 18.57 -5.59
C VAL A 221 10.09 17.17 -5.76
N VAL A 222 10.90 16.22 -6.26
CA VAL A 222 10.44 14.84 -6.49
C VAL A 222 10.11 14.11 -5.18
N SER A 223 10.86 14.39 -4.10
CA SER A 223 10.59 13.84 -2.76
C SER A 223 9.52 14.62 -2.00
N GLY A 224 9.05 15.77 -2.49
CA GLY A 224 8.10 16.64 -1.78
C GLY A 224 8.68 17.37 -0.56
N THR A 225 9.99 17.30 -0.29
CA THR A 225 10.65 17.97 0.84
C THR A 225 10.78 19.48 0.66
N VAL A 226 10.81 19.97 -0.58
CA VAL A 226 10.84 21.40 -0.91
C VAL A 226 9.51 21.78 -1.54
N SER A 227 8.84 22.80 -0.98
CA SER A 227 7.64 23.38 -1.59
C SER A 227 8.02 24.20 -2.83
N PRO A 228 7.69 23.76 -4.06
CA PRO A 228 8.10 24.45 -5.28
C PRO A 228 7.21 25.66 -5.57
N ASP A 229 7.69 26.57 -6.42
CA ASP A 229 6.80 27.49 -7.11
C ASP A 229 5.99 26.72 -8.15
N THR A 230 4.72 27.04 -8.29
CA THR A 230 3.84 26.45 -9.31
C THR A 230 3.44 27.53 -10.31
N TYR A 231 3.66 27.26 -11.60
CA TYR A 231 3.27 28.13 -12.70
C TYR A 231 2.29 27.39 -13.60
N ILE A 232 1.09 27.95 -13.81
CA ILE A 232 0.12 27.46 -14.78
C ILE A 232 0.27 28.29 -16.05
N VAL A 233 0.64 27.66 -17.15
CA VAL A 233 0.95 28.30 -18.43
C VAL A 233 -0.10 27.88 -19.46
N ASP A 234 -0.66 28.85 -20.18
CA ASP A 234 -1.54 28.58 -21.32
C ASP A 234 -0.68 28.16 -22.52
N LYS A 235 -0.96 27.00 -23.11
CA LYS A 235 -0.15 26.44 -24.20
C LYS A 235 -0.24 27.24 -25.51
N THR A 236 -1.29 28.03 -25.69
CA THR A 236 -1.53 28.78 -26.94
C THR A 236 -0.77 30.10 -26.93
N THR A 237 -0.84 30.82 -25.82
CA THR A 237 -0.25 32.15 -25.63
C THR A 237 1.16 32.06 -25.02
N LEU A 238 1.48 30.96 -24.33
CA LEU A 238 2.66 30.76 -23.49
C LEU A 238 2.75 31.73 -22.31
N ASP A 239 1.67 32.43 -21.99
CA ASP A 239 1.62 33.34 -20.86
C ASP A 239 1.24 32.59 -19.58
N VAL A 240 1.74 33.08 -18.45
CA VAL A 240 1.44 32.54 -17.13
C VAL A 240 0.02 32.98 -16.76
N VAL A 241 -0.89 32.01 -16.70
CA VAL A 241 -2.30 32.20 -16.32
C VAL A 241 -2.43 32.38 -14.82
N ASP A 242 -1.67 31.60 -14.07
CA ASP A 242 -1.63 31.67 -12.61
C ASP A 242 -0.24 31.28 -12.10
N LYS A 243 0.15 31.85 -10.95
CA LYS A 243 1.39 31.48 -10.28
C LYS A 243 1.23 31.48 -8.77
N TYR A 244 1.77 30.45 -8.15
CA TYR A 244 1.90 30.33 -6.72
C TYR A 244 3.37 30.32 -6.34
N ILE A 245 3.80 31.32 -5.57
CA ILE A 245 5.19 31.43 -5.11
C ILE A 245 5.29 30.87 -3.69
N ALA A 246 5.93 29.72 -3.56
CA ALA A 246 6.12 29.06 -2.28
C ALA A 246 7.37 29.56 -1.57
N ARG A 247 7.37 29.50 -0.24
CA ARG A 247 8.56 29.78 0.58
C ARG A 247 9.44 28.53 0.64
N LYS A 248 10.65 28.61 0.07
CA LYS A 248 11.58 27.47 -0.10
C LYS A 248 12.60 27.47 1.03
N ASP A 249 12.26 26.86 2.16
CA ASP A 249 13.09 26.88 3.38
C ASP A 249 14.43 26.15 3.23
N SER A 250 14.51 25.13 2.37
CA SER A 250 15.73 24.39 2.03
C SER A 250 15.86 24.16 0.52
N MET A 251 17.09 23.88 0.10
CA MET A 251 17.47 23.53 -1.27
C MET A 251 18.54 22.44 -1.23
N PHE A 252 18.60 21.62 -2.28
CA PHE A 252 19.61 20.57 -2.39
C PHE A 252 20.77 21.08 -3.24
N ILE A 253 21.98 21.05 -2.70
CA ILE A 253 23.19 21.40 -3.45
C ILE A 253 24.18 20.24 -3.43
N LYS A 254 25.09 20.27 -4.41
CA LYS A 254 26.33 19.50 -4.32
C LYS A 254 27.31 20.25 -3.42
N ASP A 255 27.77 19.62 -2.35
CA ASP A 255 28.72 20.21 -1.42
C ASP A 255 30.18 20.11 -1.91
N GLU A 256 31.13 20.67 -1.15
CA GLU A 256 32.56 20.66 -1.48
C GLU A 256 33.17 19.24 -1.53
N THR A 257 32.53 18.27 -0.90
CA THR A 257 32.94 16.84 -0.92
C THR A 257 32.36 16.10 -2.11
N GLY A 258 31.42 16.73 -2.83
CA GLY A 258 30.71 16.14 -3.94
C GLY A 258 29.47 15.35 -3.52
N GLU A 259 29.02 15.41 -2.27
CA GLU A 259 27.78 14.75 -1.86
C GLU A 259 26.57 15.68 -2.07
N THR A 260 25.41 15.09 -2.34
CA THR A 260 24.15 15.86 -2.31
C THR A 260 23.80 16.15 -0.87
N LYS A 261 23.56 17.43 -0.56
CA LYS A 261 23.20 17.86 0.78
C LYS A 261 22.03 18.84 0.74
N GLU A 262 21.08 18.59 1.62
CA GLU A 262 20.07 19.59 1.96
C GLU A 262 20.73 20.72 2.75
N VAL A 263 20.63 21.93 2.22
CA VAL A 263 21.10 23.15 2.89
C VAL A 263 19.96 24.15 3.01
N PRO A 264 19.97 25.02 4.03
CA PRO A 264 19.01 26.12 4.09
C PRO A 264 19.17 27.02 2.86
N THR A 265 18.06 27.35 2.20
CA THR A 265 18.05 28.33 1.12
C THR A 265 18.50 29.69 1.67
N PRO A 266 19.35 30.45 0.97
CA PRO A 266 19.69 31.82 1.36
C PRO A 266 18.43 32.69 1.61
N ASP A 267 18.44 33.54 2.64
CA ASP A 267 17.24 34.28 3.07
C ASP A 267 16.64 35.18 1.97
N ASP A 268 17.48 35.69 1.06
CA ASP A 268 17.08 36.49 -0.11
C ASP A 268 16.43 35.66 -1.23
N LEU A 269 16.62 34.34 -1.23
CA LEU A 269 16.05 33.41 -2.23
C LEU A 269 14.81 32.66 -1.75
N LYS A 270 14.55 32.59 -0.43
CA LYS A 270 13.44 31.81 0.16
C LYS A 270 12.06 32.16 -0.38
N GLU A 271 11.78 33.45 -0.54
CA GLU A 271 10.48 33.95 -1.01
C GLU A 271 10.55 34.48 -2.45
N LYS A 272 11.71 34.35 -3.09
CA LYS A 272 11.91 34.79 -4.47
C LYS A 272 11.32 33.77 -5.44
N GLN A 273 10.72 34.28 -6.51
CA GLN A 273 10.31 33.51 -7.68
C GLN A 273 11.53 32.80 -8.28
N VAL A 274 11.44 31.49 -8.49
CA VAL A 274 12.55 30.66 -8.98
C VAL A 274 12.82 30.88 -10.46
N LEU A 275 11.76 30.83 -11.28
CA LEU A 275 11.88 30.93 -12.73
C LEU A 275 11.57 32.34 -13.21
N GLU A 276 12.43 32.88 -14.06
CA GLU A 276 12.18 34.09 -14.82
C GLU A 276 11.18 33.79 -15.95
N GLU A 277 10.47 34.81 -16.43
CA GLU A 277 9.37 34.62 -17.38
C GLU A 277 9.81 34.01 -18.72
N ASN A 278 11.04 34.31 -19.16
CA ASN A 278 11.63 33.67 -20.33
C ASN A 278 11.93 32.18 -20.11
N GLU A 279 12.38 31.78 -18.91
CA GLU A 279 12.67 30.38 -18.57
C GLU A 279 11.37 29.55 -18.54
N ILE A 280 10.29 30.13 -18.00
CA ILE A 280 8.95 29.50 -18.01
C ILE A 280 8.50 29.23 -19.45
N LYS A 281 8.67 30.22 -20.34
CA LYS A 281 8.28 30.10 -21.76
C LYS A 281 9.12 29.04 -22.49
N GLU A 282 10.42 28.96 -22.20
CA GLU A 282 11.30 27.95 -22.81
C GLU A 282 11.01 26.54 -22.30
N LEU A 283 10.75 26.36 -21.00
CA LEU A 283 10.32 25.09 -20.42
C LEU A 283 8.98 24.65 -21.01
N ALA A 284 7.98 25.55 -21.09
CA ALA A 284 6.68 25.25 -21.68
C ALA A 284 6.81 24.80 -23.16
N LYS A 285 7.61 25.50 -23.97
CA LYS A 285 7.89 25.10 -25.37
C LYS A 285 8.56 23.72 -25.43
N THR A 286 9.50 23.45 -24.53
CA THR A 286 10.19 22.16 -24.46
C THR A 286 9.24 21.04 -24.06
N GLY A 287 8.38 21.27 -23.06
CA GLY A 287 7.33 20.36 -22.63
C GLY A 287 6.33 20.04 -23.74
N MET A 288 5.88 21.05 -24.49
CA MET A 288 5.02 20.86 -25.67
C MET A 288 5.72 20.08 -26.78
N LYS A 289 7.03 20.28 -26.99
CA LYS A 289 7.81 19.48 -27.96
C LYS A 289 7.89 18.02 -27.52
N ILE A 290 8.06 17.76 -26.23
CA ILE A 290 8.07 16.41 -25.65
C ILE A 290 6.68 15.76 -25.78
N GLU A 291 5.62 16.43 -25.33
CA GLU A 291 4.23 15.98 -25.49
C GLU A 291 3.90 15.64 -26.95
N LYS A 292 4.32 16.50 -27.89
CA LYS A 292 4.14 16.25 -29.32
C LYS A 292 4.95 15.06 -29.83
N HIS A 293 6.16 14.85 -29.33
CA HIS A 293 7.02 13.72 -29.70
C HIS A 293 6.42 12.39 -29.25
N TYR A 294 5.91 12.34 -28.01
CA TYR A 294 5.33 11.14 -27.41
C TYR A 294 3.85 10.94 -27.77
N GLY A 295 3.15 11.98 -28.23
CA GLY A 295 1.75 11.94 -28.64
C GLY A 295 0.75 11.82 -27.48
N MET A 296 1.17 12.10 -26.25
CA MET A 296 0.36 11.95 -25.04
C MET A 296 0.84 12.91 -23.94
N PRO A 297 0.02 13.19 -22.89
CA PRO A 297 0.43 14.01 -21.75
C PRO A 297 1.62 13.42 -21.00
N MET A 298 2.61 14.26 -20.66
CA MET A 298 3.89 13.85 -20.08
C MET A 298 4.15 14.52 -18.73
N ASP A 299 4.67 13.72 -17.79
CA ASP A 299 5.32 14.11 -16.54
C ASP A 299 6.84 14.14 -16.80
N ILE A 300 7.45 15.31 -16.64
CA ILE A 300 8.82 15.61 -17.09
C ILE A 300 9.63 16.19 -15.94
N GLU A 301 10.76 15.56 -15.61
CA GLU A 301 11.76 16.11 -14.70
C GLU A 301 12.80 16.93 -15.48
N TRP A 302 13.08 18.15 -15.01
CA TRP A 302 13.99 19.08 -15.67
C TRP A 302 14.93 19.77 -14.67
N ALA A 303 16.05 20.26 -15.19
CA ALA A 303 17.04 21.04 -14.45
C ALA A 303 17.59 22.19 -15.32
N ILE A 304 18.02 23.26 -14.68
CA ILE A 304 18.71 24.40 -15.29
C ILE A 304 20.07 24.56 -14.63
N GLU A 305 21.13 24.54 -15.42
CA GLU A 305 22.50 24.82 -14.98
C GLU A 305 23.05 25.97 -15.82
N LYS A 306 23.41 27.08 -15.18
CA LYS A 306 23.96 28.29 -15.83
C LYS A 306 23.10 28.83 -16.98
N GLY A 307 21.78 28.67 -16.89
CA GLY A 307 20.82 29.12 -17.90
C GLY A 307 20.51 28.09 -19.01
N GLU A 308 21.21 26.94 -19.03
CA GLU A 308 20.92 25.86 -19.97
C GLU A 308 19.93 24.87 -19.38
N ILE A 309 18.86 24.55 -20.13
CA ILE A 309 17.81 23.62 -19.72
C ILE A 309 18.20 22.18 -20.08
N TYR A 310 18.05 21.26 -19.13
CA TYR A 310 18.27 19.84 -19.29
C TYR A 310 17.03 19.03 -18.90
N MET A 311 16.69 18.02 -19.70
CA MET A 311 15.63 17.04 -19.42
C MET A 311 16.24 15.81 -18.76
N LEU A 312 15.79 15.50 -17.54
CA LEU A 312 16.35 14.43 -16.72
C LEU A 312 15.54 13.14 -16.80
N GLN A 313 14.23 13.25 -17.04
CA GLN A 313 13.31 12.12 -17.21
C GLN A 313 12.01 12.58 -17.86
N ALA A 314 11.35 11.70 -18.63
CA ALA A 314 9.99 11.91 -19.11
C ALA A 314 9.21 10.59 -19.08
N ARG A 315 7.95 10.65 -18.63
CA ARG A 315 7.02 9.51 -18.61
C ARG A 315 5.57 9.96 -18.83
N PRO A 316 4.67 9.08 -19.30
CA PRO A 316 3.25 9.42 -19.45
C PRO A 316 2.57 9.74 -18.11
N ILE A 317 1.64 10.71 -18.10
CA ILE A 317 0.79 10.98 -16.92
C ILE A 317 -0.33 9.92 -16.87
N THR A 318 -0.31 9.05 -15.85
CA THR A 318 -1.27 7.93 -15.72
C THR A 318 -2.52 8.26 -14.89
N THR A 319 -2.55 9.42 -14.23
CA THR A 319 -3.68 9.89 -13.38
C THR A 319 -4.74 10.67 -14.15
N LEU A 320 -4.43 11.08 -15.37
CA LEU A 320 -5.37 11.69 -16.31
C LEU A 320 -6.10 10.54 -17.02
N GLY A 321 -7.22 10.07 -16.44
CA GLY A 321 -8.14 9.19 -17.21
C GLY A 321 -8.49 9.80 -18.57
N ASP A 322 -8.75 8.97 -19.57
CA ASP A 322 -9.00 9.38 -20.95
C ASP A 322 -10.20 10.35 -21.07
N GLY A 323 -10.02 11.48 -21.77
CA GLY A 323 -11.08 12.34 -22.33
C GLY A 323 -11.42 13.67 -21.62
N GLU A 324 -11.40 14.78 -22.37
CA GLU A 324 -11.59 16.20 -22.00
C GLU A 324 -12.88 16.54 -21.21
N LYS A 325 -12.78 17.53 -20.30
CA LYS A 325 -13.94 18.13 -19.62
C LYS A 325 -14.79 18.98 -20.57
N LYS A 326 -16.08 18.65 -20.71
CA LYS A 326 -17.12 19.68 -20.82
C LYS A 326 -16.96 20.63 -19.62
N GLU A 327 -17.05 21.93 -19.86
CA GLU A 327 -17.13 22.94 -18.80
C GLU A 327 -18.12 22.48 -17.71
N GLU A 328 -17.60 22.09 -16.54
CA GLU A 328 -18.41 21.94 -15.35
C GLU A 328 -18.75 23.35 -14.84
N LYS A 329 -19.78 23.96 -15.46
CA LYS A 329 -20.70 24.74 -14.65
C LYS A 329 -21.23 23.81 -13.58
N ALA A 330 -21.21 24.26 -12.33
CA ALA A 330 -21.82 23.55 -11.22
C ALA A 330 -23.21 23.02 -11.65
N GLU A 331 -23.32 21.71 -11.85
CA GLU A 331 -24.58 21.08 -12.26
C GLU A 331 -25.60 21.29 -11.12
N GLU A 332 -26.56 22.18 -11.35
CA GLU A 332 -27.73 22.35 -10.51
C GLU A 332 -28.72 21.24 -10.83
N PHE A 333 -28.77 20.23 -9.97
CA PHE A 333 -29.93 19.35 -9.90
C PHE A 333 -31.09 20.15 -9.31
N GLU A 334 -32.20 20.33 -10.06
CA GLU A 334 -33.48 20.73 -9.47
C GLU A 334 -34.09 19.53 -8.73
N GLY A 335 -33.43 19.13 -7.64
CA GLY A 335 -33.89 18.10 -6.71
C GLY A 335 -34.02 18.69 -5.33
N LYS A 336 -35.11 18.37 -4.62
CA LYS A 336 -35.24 18.78 -3.22
C LYS A 336 -34.14 18.07 -2.41
N ILE A 337 -33.20 18.84 -1.89
CA ILE A 337 -32.12 18.33 -1.03
C ILE A 337 -32.74 17.81 0.27
N LEU A 338 -32.48 16.54 0.59
CA LEU A 338 -32.94 15.91 1.82
C LEU A 338 -31.94 16.11 2.95
N VAL A 339 -30.66 15.81 2.72
CA VAL A 339 -29.58 15.97 3.70
C VAL A 339 -28.26 16.36 3.05
N LYS A 340 -27.39 17.04 3.81
CA LYS A 340 -26.02 17.40 3.40
C LYS A 340 -25.01 16.87 4.41
N GLY A 341 -23.86 16.42 3.92
CA GLY A 341 -22.73 15.95 4.70
C GLY A 341 -21.41 16.27 3.99
N ILE A 342 -20.39 15.48 4.28
CA ILE A 342 -19.06 15.55 3.68
C ILE A 342 -18.97 14.46 2.62
N GLY A 343 -18.54 14.81 1.40
CA GLY A 343 -18.21 13.83 0.38
C GLY A 343 -17.00 13.00 0.77
N ALA A 344 -17.22 11.74 1.10
CA ALA A 344 -16.18 10.80 1.56
C ALA A 344 -15.59 10.01 0.39
N SER A 345 -16.42 9.61 -0.57
CA SER A 345 -16.04 8.84 -1.76
C SER A 345 -16.83 9.37 -2.95
N PRO A 346 -16.18 9.72 -4.08
CA PRO A 346 -16.81 10.39 -5.21
C PRO A 346 -17.77 9.46 -5.97
N GLY A 347 -18.65 10.06 -6.77
CA GLY A 347 -19.63 9.37 -7.62
C GLY A 347 -21.08 9.67 -7.25
N ILE A 348 -22.01 9.28 -8.13
CA ILE A 348 -23.45 9.50 -7.96
C ILE A 348 -24.17 8.17 -8.10
N ALA A 349 -25.01 7.82 -7.14
CA ALA A 349 -25.84 6.62 -7.21
C ALA A 349 -27.24 6.88 -6.64
N SER A 350 -28.24 6.21 -7.22
CA SER A 350 -29.62 6.25 -6.74
C SER A 350 -30.06 4.86 -6.31
N GLY A 351 -30.83 4.78 -5.22
CA GLY A 351 -31.31 3.51 -4.70
C GLY A 351 -32.31 3.67 -3.57
N LYS A 352 -32.88 2.56 -3.13
CA LYS A 352 -33.79 2.53 -1.99
C LYS A 352 -33.00 2.63 -0.69
N VAL A 353 -33.39 3.54 0.17
CA VAL A 353 -32.81 3.70 1.51
C VAL A 353 -33.09 2.46 2.35
N LYS A 354 -32.03 1.94 2.97
CA LYS A 354 -32.09 0.98 4.07
C LYS A 354 -31.37 1.57 5.27
N VAL A 355 -32.15 1.93 6.28
CA VAL A 355 -31.66 2.43 7.55
C VAL A 355 -31.33 1.26 8.46
N ILE A 356 -30.06 1.09 8.80
CA ILE A 356 -29.62 0.11 9.80
C ILE A 356 -29.08 0.82 11.04
N PHE A 357 -29.54 0.39 12.21
CA PHE A 357 -29.06 0.88 13.51
C PHE A 357 -28.19 -0.16 14.23
N ASP A 358 -28.33 -1.44 13.87
CA ASP A 358 -27.64 -2.57 14.49
C ASP A 358 -27.07 -3.54 13.45
N ILE A 359 -25.99 -4.25 13.80
CA ILE A 359 -25.30 -5.24 12.97
C ILE A 359 -26.20 -6.41 12.55
N ASN A 360 -27.18 -6.78 13.38
CA ASN A 360 -28.13 -7.85 13.07
C ASN A 360 -29.08 -7.50 11.91
N GLU A 361 -29.08 -6.22 11.49
CA GLU A 361 -29.92 -5.71 10.40
C GLU A 361 -29.18 -5.65 9.05
N ILE A 362 -27.92 -6.14 8.99
CA ILE A 362 -27.13 -6.19 7.74
C ILE A 362 -27.86 -6.92 6.61
N GLY A 363 -28.65 -7.94 6.94
CA GLY A 363 -29.46 -8.68 5.96
C GLY A 363 -30.58 -7.87 5.32
N LYS A 364 -30.87 -6.65 5.80
CA LYS A 364 -31.86 -5.75 5.19
C LYS A 364 -31.36 -5.05 3.92
N VAL A 365 -30.03 -4.99 3.75
CA VAL A 365 -29.37 -4.30 2.64
C VAL A 365 -29.17 -5.29 1.50
N GLU A 366 -29.84 -5.04 0.38
CA GLU A 366 -29.75 -5.82 -0.86
C GLU A 366 -28.90 -5.07 -1.91
N ASP A 367 -28.54 -5.74 -2.99
CA ASP A 367 -27.76 -5.14 -4.08
C ASP A 367 -28.54 -3.97 -4.70
N GLY A 368 -27.92 -2.78 -4.75
CA GLY A 368 -28.55 -1.57 -5.28
C GLY A 368 -29.24 -0.66 -4.26
N ASP A 369 -29.24 -1.02 -2.98
CA ASP A 369 -29.77 -0.17 -1.90
C ASP A 369 -28.79 0.94 -1.49
N VAL A 370 -29.33 2.04 -0.95
CA VAL A 370 -28.56 3.08 -0.27
C VAL A 370 -28.50 2.74 1.22
N LEU A 371 -27.31 2.39 1.70
CA LEU A 371 -27.07 2.11 3.11
C LEU A 371 -27.06 3.43 3.90
N VAL A 372 -28.04 3.59 4.80
CA VAL A 372 -28.09 4.72 5.74
C VAL A 372 -27.85 4.20 7.15
N THR A 373 -26.88 4.75 7.86
CA THR A 373 -26.62 4.34 9.24
C THR A 373 -26.04 5.49 10.06
N LYS A 374 -25.97 5.32 11.37
CA LYS A 374 -25.30 6.32 12.21
C LYS A 374 -23.79 6.35 11.94
N MET A 375 -23.18 5.17 11.83
CA MET A 375 -21.76 4.96 11.54
C MET A 375 -21.55 3.54 10.99
N THR A 376 -20.67 3.36 10.01
CA THR A 376 -20.27 2.04 9.51
C THR A 376 -19.28 1.35 10.47
N THR A 377 -19.35 0.03 10.63
CA THR A 377 -18.34 -0.82 11.29
C THR A 377 -17.76 -1.85 10.29
N PRO A 378 -16.61 -2.50 10.53
CA PRO A 378 -16.00 -3.47 9.61
C PRO A 378 -16.90 -4.67 9.38
N ASP A 379 -17.68 -5.05 10.38
CA ASP A 379 -18.64 -6.13 10.24
C ASP A 379 -19.78 -5.79 9.25
N MET A 380 -19.97 -4.50 8.93
CA MET A 380 -20.91 -4.03 7.92
C MET A 380 -20.32 -4.05 6.50
N VAL A 381 -19.04 -4.42 6.31
CA VAL A 381 -18.41 -4.54 4.97
C VAL A 381 -19.23 -5.39 4.01
N PRO A 382 -19.83 -6.54 4.41
CA PRO A 382 -20.73 -7.28 3.53
C PRO A 382 -21.94 -6.46 3.08
N ALA A 383 -22.52 -5.63 3.94
CA ALA A 383 -23.64 -4.73 3.60
C ALA A 383 -23.18 -3.57 2.71
N MET A 384 -22.01 -3.00 3.02
CA MET A 384 -21.39 -1.90 2.26
C MET A 384 -21.03 -2.34 0.84
N LYS A 385 -20.60 -3.59 0.64
CA LYS A 385 -20.35 -4.18 -0.68
C LYS A 385 -21.60 -4.32 -1.54
N ARG A 386 -22.78 -4.50 -0.93
CA ARG A 386 -24.07 -4.60 -1.62
C ARG A 386 -24.69 -3.23 -1.89
N ALA A 387 -24.39 -2.24 -1.06
CA ALA A 387 -24.94 -0.90 -1.18
C ALA A 387 -24.39 -0.15 -2.42
N CYS A 388 -25.27 0.54 -3.14
CA CYS A 388 -24.88 1.41 -4.26
C CYS A 388 -24.40 2.79 -3.81
N ALA A 389 -24.77 3.21 -2.61
CA ALA A 389 -24.24 4.40 -1.93
C ALA A 389 -24.35 4.26 -0.41
N ILE A 390 -23.52 5.02 0.31
CA ILE A 390 -23.45 5.00 1.77
C ILE A 390 -23.68 6.40 2.31
N VAL A 391 -24.59 6.54 3.26
CA VAL A 391 -24.85 7.80 3.95
C VAL A 391 -24.73 7.59 5.46
N THR A 392 -23.88 8.36 6.13
CA THR A 392 -23.74 8.29 7.60
C THR A 392 -24.08 9.60 8.32
N ASP A 393 -24.68 9.50 9.50
CA ASP A 393 -24.84 10.64 10.40
C ASP A 393 -23.48 11.14 10.92
N ASP A 394 -22.54 10.23 11.18
CA ASP A 394 -21.24 10.53 11.76
C ASP A 394 -20.09 10.13 10.82
N GLY A 395 -19.10 11.02 10.63
CA GLY A 395 -17.86 10.69 9.91
C GLY A 395 -17.01 11.89 9.49
N GLY A 396 -16.43 12.61 10.45
CA GLY A 396 -15.37 13.57 10.13
C GLY A 396 -14.02 12.89 9.85
N LEU A 397 -13.15 13.52 9.05
CA LEU A 397 -11.71 13.25 9.06
C LEU A 397 -11.16 13.74 10.40
N THR A 398 -11.01 12.84 11.38
CA THR A 398 -10.54 13.16 12.73
C THR A 398 -9.04 13.54 12.67
N CYS A 399 -8.64 14.74 13.14
CA CYS A 399 -7.25 15.21 12.99
C CYS A 399 -6.67 15.87 14.26
N ILE A 400 -5.35 16.06 14.30
CA ILE A 400 -4.53 16.49 15.45
C ILE A 400 -3.49 17.53 14.99
N GLU A 401 -3.18 18.54 15.80
CA GLU A 401 -2.20 19.57 15.41
C GLU A 401 -0.80 19.00 15.12
N GLY A 402 -0.12 19.60 14.14
CA GLY A 402 1.19 19.14 13.65
C GLY A 402 2.32 19.09 14.66
N ASP A 403 2.32 19.96 15.69
CA ASP A 403 3.31 19.96 16.77
C ASP A 403 3.05 18.91 17.86
N SER A 404 1.91 18.23 17.80
CA SER A 404 1.60 17.12 18.71
C SER A 404 2.56 15.97 18.47
N LYS A 405 2.95 15.25 19.53
CA LYS A 405 3.94 14.18 19.42
C LYS A 405 3.30 12.82 19.29
N VAL A 406 3.95 11.94 18.53
CA VAL A 406 3.68 10.50 18.50
C VAL A 406 4.98 9.78 18.80
N LEU A 407 4.89 8.69 19.58
CA LEU A 407 6.03 7.83 19.80
C LEU A 407 6.12 6.84 18.63
N THR A 408 7.26 6.87 17.95
CA THR A 408 7.57 5.98 16.83
C THR A 408 8.69 5.01 17.20
N ASP A 409 8.96 4.05 16.32
CA ASP A 409 10.17 3.22 16.37
C ASP A 409 11.47 4.02 16.29
N ARG A 410 11.42 5.29 15.87
CA ARG A 410 12.56 6.23 15.84
C ARG A 410 12.55 7.23 17.01
N GLY A 411 11.77 6.96 18.05
CA GLY A 411 11.57 7.87 19.17
C GLY A 411 10.42 8.85 18.93
N PHE A 412 10.39 9.95 19.69
CA PHE A 412 9.32 10.94 19.53
C PHE A 412 9.48 11.77 18.26
N LEU A 413 8.44 11.78 17.45
CA LEU A 413 8.31 12.64 16.28
C LEU A 413 7.07 13.53 16.42
N LYS A 414 7.06 14.70 15.78
CA LYS A 414 5.84 15.50 15.68
C LYS A 414 4.93 14.91 14.60
N MET A 415 3.62 15.12 14.72
CA MET A 415 2.64 14.67 13.72
C MET A 415 2.97 15.17 12.31
N ARG A 416 3.49 16.40 12.21
CA ARG A 416 3.97 16.92 10.93
C ARG A 416 5.17 16.12 10.38
N ASP A 417 6.13 15.79 11.24
CA ASP A 417 7.32 15.04 10.84
C ASP A 417 6.91 13.62 10.42
N VAL A 418 5.96 13.00 11.13
CA VAL A 418 5.39 11.70 10.75
C VAL A 418 4.68 11.79 9.39
N TYR A 419 3.91 12.85 9.14
CA TYR A 419 3.26 13.08 7.85
C TYR A 419 4.30 13.20 6.72
N GLU A 420 5.33 14.03 6.89
CA GLU A 420 6.38 14.19 5.88
C GLU A 420 7.07 12.85 5.61
N LEU A 421 7.49 12.13 6.65
CA LEU A 421 8.17 10.83 6.50
C LEU A 421 7.27 9.82 5.76
N VAL A 422 5.98 9.72 6.12
CA VAL A 422 5.05 8.78 5.48
C VAL A 422 4.74 9.19 4.03
N LYS A 423 4.60 10.49 3.74
CA LYS A 423 4.40 10.98 2.37
C LYS A 423 5.63 10.81 1.49
N ASN A 424 6.81 10.81 2.10
CA ASN A 424 8.08 10.50 1.45
C ASN A 424 8.32 8.98 1.29
N GLY A 425 7.31 8.15 1.59
CA GLY A 425 7.35 6.69 1.42
C GLY A 425 8.08 5.95 2.54
N GLU A 426 8.44 6.63 3.64
CA GLU A 426 9.10 5.97 4.76
C GLU A 426 8.12 5.11 5.59
N LYS A 427 8.58 3.91 5.97
CA LYS A 427 7.85 3.06 6.89
C LYS A 427 8.15 3.47 8.33
N LEU A 428 7.09 3.66 9.11
CA LEU A 428 7.15 3.98 10.52
C LEU A 428 6.18 3.09 11.30
N LYS A 429 6.56 2.74 12.54
CA LYS A 429 5.64 2.13 13.51
C LYS A 429 5.27 3.14 14.58
N VAL A 430 4.01 3.17 14.96
CA VAL A 430 3.49 4.01 16.06
C VAL A 430 2.82 3.13 17.10
N LEU A 431 2.71 3.65 18.32
CA LEU A 431 2.05 2.92 19.41
C LEU A 431 0.52 3.02 19.30
N GLY A 432 -0.16 1.88 19.40
CA GLY A 432 -1.62 1.77 19.49
C GLY A 432 -2.06 0.91 20.68
N LEU A 433 -3.36 0.81 20.88
CA LEU A 433 -4.00 -0.05 21.87
C LEU A 433 -4.70 -1.21 21.17
N ASN A 434 -4.51 -2.43 21.66
CA ASN A 434 -5.32 -3.57 21.30
C ASN A 434 -6.61 -3.53 22.12
N ALA A 435 -7.76 -3.43 21.46
CA ALA A 435 -9.04 -3.18 22.15
C ALA A 435 -9.56 -4.39 22.94
N GLU A 436 -9.16 -5.60 22.57
CA GLU A 436 -9.58 -6.83 23.24
C GLU A 436 -8.75 -7.09 24.51
N THR A 437 -7.42 -6.98 24.37
CA THR A 437 -6.49 -7.25 25.48
C THR A 437 -6.26 -6.03 26.37
N LEU A 438 -6.61 -4.84 25.89
CA LEU A 438 -6.31 -3.54 26.51
C LEU A 438 -4.81 -3.33 26.74
N LYS A 439 -3.97 -3.98 25.92
CA LYS A 439 -2.52 -3.83 25.92
C LYS A 439 -2.05 -2.99 24.75
N THR A 440 -0.88 -2.40 24.89
CA THR A 440 -0.25 -1.56 23.87
C THR A 440 0.53 -2.42 22.88
N GLU A 441 0.53 -2.02 21.61
CA GLU A 441 1.22 -2.73 20.52
C GLU A 441 1.76 -1.73 19.47
N TRP A 442 2.80 -2.13 18.75
CA TRP A 442 3.39 -1.36 17.66
C TRP A 442 2.62 -1.61 16.35
N LYS A 443 2.13 -0.55 15.71
CA LYS A 443 1.32 -0.61 14.48
C LYS A 443 2.02 0.12 13.35
N GLU A 444 2.03 -0.48 12.16
CA GLU A 444 2.58 0.15 10.94
C GLU A 444 1.66 1.30 10.50
N VAL A 445 2.24 2.44 10.14
CA VAL A 445 1.51 3.57 9.55
C VAL A 445 1.33 3.30 8.05
N ILE A 446 0.09 3.30 7.57
CA ILE A 446 -0.28 3.00 6.17
C ILE A 446 -0.61 4.24 5.35
N ASP A 447 -1.04 5.33 5.99
CA ASP A 447 -1.29 6.61 5.34
C ASP A 447 -1.14 7.75 6.36
N ALA A 448 -0.90 8.96 5.87
CA ALA A 448 -0.94 10.18 6.66
C ALA A 448 -1.66 11.27 5.86
N GLN A 449 -2.42 12.12 6.54
CA GLN A 449 -3.24 13.14 5.90
C GLN A 449 -3.03 14.48 6.60
N LYS A 450 -3.16 15.56 5.84
CA LYS A 450 -3.04 16.95 6.30
C LYS A 450 -4.23 17.75 5.78
N ARG A 451 -4.76 18.65 6.62
CA ARG A 451 -5.75 19.66 6.23
C ARG A 451 -5.74 20.83 7.21
N GLU A 452 -6.52 21.86 6.91
CA GLU A 452 -6.86 22.86 7.92
C GLU A 452 -8.20 22.55 8.60
N ALA A 453 -8.27 22.80 9.91
CA ALA A 453 -9.50 22.65 10.66
C ALA A 453 -9.52 23.52 11.91
N LYS A 454 -10.72 23.65 12.49
CA LYS A 454 -10.87 24.17 13.85
C LYS A 454 -10.27 23.16 14.84
N ARG A 455 -9.45 23.63 15.75
CA ARG A 455 -8.77 22.83 16.78
C ARG A 455 -9.19 23.31 18.17
N TYR A 456 -9.41 22.37 19.08
CA TYR A 456 -9.54 22.65 20.51
C TYR A 456 -8.20 22.41 21.19
N GLU A 457 -7.70 23.41 21.89
CA GLU A 457 -6.64 23.18 22.85
C GLU A 457 -7.25 22.53 24.09
N ILE A 458 -6.88 21.29 24.35
CA ILE A 458 -7.35 20.51 25.50
C ILE A 458 -6.23 20.32 26.51
N GLY A 459 -6.55 20.56 27.78
CA GLY A 459 -5.64 20.29 28.89
C GLY A 459 -5.97 19.00 29.61
N VAL A 460 -4.94 18.22 29.94
CA VAL A 460 -5.08 16.92 30.60
C VAL A 460 -4.81 16.98 32.11
N TYR A 461 -5.65 16.33 32.91
CA TYR A 461 -5.53 16.35 34.37
C TYR A 461 -6.10 15.10 35.06
N ARG A 462 -5.53 14.74 36.22
CA ARG A 462 -6.01 13.63 37.08
C ARG A 462 -6.80 14.08 38.31
N LYS A 463 -6.55 15.29 38.81
CA LYS A 463 -7.26 15.91 39.96
C LYS A 463 -7.58 17.34 39.54
N ASN A 464 -8.85 17.77 39.65
CA ASN A 464 -9.39 19.08 39.19
C ASN A 464 -8.42 20.24 39.44
N LYS A 465 -7.55 20.53 38.46
CA LYS A 465 -6.52 21.58 38.52
C LYS A 465 -6.29 22.12 37.12
N ASN A 466 -6.01 23.42 37.04
CA ASN A 466 -5.44 24.00 35.83
C ASN A 466 -4.11 23.31 35.54
N THR A 467 -3.99 22.81 34.31
CA THR A 467 -2.84 22.09 33.81
C THR A 467 -2.23 22.87 32.65
N LYS A 468 -0.90 22.88 32.58
CA LYS A 468 -0.15 23.41 31.44
C LYS A 468 0.17 22.32 30.41
N ASP A 469 -0.28 21.09 30.69
CA ASP A 469 -0.09 19.95 29.84
C ASP A 469 -1.25 19.87 28.85
N THR A 470 -0.99 20.28 27.61
CA THR A 470 -2.00 20.48 26.58
C THR A 470 -1.64 19.77 25.27
N ILE A 471 -2.67 19.57 24.44
CA ILE A 471 -2.60 19.08 23.07
C ILE A 471 -3.75 19.75 22.28
N LYS A 472 -3.59 19.97 20.98
CA LYS A 472 -4.66 20.51 20.14
C LYS A 472 -5.22 19.45 19.18
N ILE A 473 -6.54 19.27 19.21
CA ILE A 473 -7.25 18.18 18.53
C ILE A 473 -8.57 18.72 17.95
N THR A 474 -9.04 18.19 16.82
CA THR A 474 -10.32 18.63 16.23
C THR A 474 -11.52 18.25 17.11
N PRO A 475 -12.60 19.07 17.18
CA PRO A 475 -13.77 18.81 18.04
C PRO A 475 -14.54 17.52 17.77
N ASP A 476 -14.42 17.00 16.56
CA ASP A 476 -15.03 15.77 16.06
C ASP A 476 -14.12 14.53 16.23
N HIS A 477 -12.90 14.71 16.76
CA HIS A 477 -11.97 13.60 16.96
C HIS A 477 -12.52 12.59 17.96
N LYS A 478 -12.48 11.30 17.61
CA LYS A 478 -13.06 10.22 18.41
C LYS A 478 -12.02 9.59 19.33
N PHE A 479 -12.44 9.27 20.55
CA PHE A 479 -11.61 8.60 21.55
C PHE A 479 -12.26 7.27 21.94
N PRO A 480 -11.46 6.21 22.17
CA PRO A 480 -11.93 5.03 22.89
C PRO A 480 -12.16 5.41 24.34
N ILE A 481 -13.42 5.35 24.79
CA ILE A 481 -13.79 5.54 26.19
C ILE A 481 -14.77 4.45 26.61
N PHE A 482 -14.84 4.14 27.90
CA PHE A 482 -15.92 3.31 28.40
C PHE A 482 -17.18 4.16 28.61
N VAL A 483 -18.30 3.70 28.06
CA VAL A 483 -19.64 4.23 28.33
C VAL A 483 -20.46 3.08 28.87
N ASN A 484 -20.88 3.19 30.13
CA ASN A 484 -21.61 2.13 30.82
C ASN A 484 -20.92 0.75 30.72
N GLY A 485 -19.61 0.71 30.92
CA GLY A 485 -18.81 -0.53 30.94
C GLY A 485 -18.51 -1.12 29.55
N ILE A 486 -18.93 -0.47 28.47
CA ILE A 486 -18.69 -0.88 27.09
C ILE A 486 -17.71 0.10 26.44
N LEU A 487 -16.66 -0.42 25.81
CA LEU A 487 -15.72 0.40 25.04
C LEU A 487 -16.45 0.99 23.82
N SER A 488 -16.44 2.31 23.71
CA SER A 488 -17.22 3.07 22.73
C SER A 488 -16.37 4.16 22.08
N LYS A 489 -16.69 4.52 20.84
CA LYS A 489 -16.09 5.66 20.14
C LYS A 489 -16.90 6.93 20.43
N VAL A 490 -16.30 7.93 21.06
CA VAL A 490 -17.00 9.17 21.43
C VAL A 490 -16.22 10.40 20.95
N GLU A 491 -16.92 11.37 20.35
CA GLU A 491 -16.30 12.61 19.84
C GLU A 491 -15.83 13.52 20.99
N LEU A 492 -14.75 14.28 20.76
CA LEU A 492 -14.15 15.19 21.74
C LEU A 492 -15.16 16.16 22.35
N LYS A 493 -16.01 16.77 21.52
CA LYS A 493 -17.04 17.71 21.97
C LYS A 493 -18.02 17.07 22.96
N ASP A 494 -18.35 15.80 22.79
CA ASP A 494 -19.28 15.07 23.65
C ASP A 494 -18.58 14.62 24.93
N ILE A 495 -17.30 14.26 24.85
CA ILE A 495 -16.46 13.97 26.03
C ILE A 495 -16.40 15.20 26.95
N ILE A 496 -16.18 16.38 26.37
CA ILE A 496 -16.14 17.65 27.11
C ILE A 496 -17.51 17.97 27.70
N SER A 497 -18.58 17.92 26.90
CA SER A 497 -19.94 18.25 27.33
C SER A 497 -20.44 17.34 28.46
N ASN A 498 -20.13 16.04 28.38
CA ASN A 498 -20.55 15.05 29.37
C ASN A 498 -19.55 14.87 30.53
N ASN A 499 -18.41 15.58 30.49
CA ASN A 499 -17.32 15.48 31.44
C ASN A 499 -16.84 14.03 31.64
N TYR A 500 -16.70 13.31 30.52
CA TYR A 500 -16.16 11.96 30.45
C TYR A 500 -14.63 11.96 30.60
N SER A 501 -14.09 10.88 31.16
CA SER A 501 -12.66 10.58 31.11
C SER A 501 -12.30 9.84 29.82
N VAL A 502 -11.05 10.02 29.39
CA VAL A 502 -10.44 9.35 28.23
C VAL A 502 -9.39 8.34 28.69
N LEU A 503 -9.05 7.40 27.80
CA LEU A 503 -8.02 6.41 28.05
C LEU A 503 -6.62 6.96 27.77
N SER A 504 -5.70 6.62 28.66
CA SER A 504 -4.26 6.88 28.57
C SER A 504 -3.52 5.58 28.92
N ILE A 505 -2.26 5.47 28.51
CA ILE A 505 -1.47 4.24 28.70
C ILE A 505 -0.39 4.40 29.76
N ASP A 506 -0.05 3.30 30.40
CA ASP A 506 0.93 3.26 31.48
C ASP A 506 2.08 2.27 31.29
N HIS A 507 2.17 1.68 30.09
CA HIS A 507 3.24 0.80 29.63
C HIS A 507 3.51 1.01 28.13
N ILE A 508 4.75 0.73 27.70
CA ILE A 508 5.17 0.70 26.29
C ILE A 508 5.83 -0.67 26.08
N PRO A 509 5.50 -1.41 25.00
CA PRO A 509 6.11 -2.69 24.71
C PRO A 509 7.47 -2.52 24.01
N MET A 510 8.30 -3.56 24.07
CA MET A 510 9.59 -3.59 23.37
C MET A 510 9.41 -3.71 21.86
N ILE A 511 10.35 -3.14 21.10
CA ILE A 511 10.52 -3.45 19.67
C ILE A 511 11.52 -4.60 19.56
N GLU A 512 11.13 -5.70 18.92
CA GLU A 512 11.94 -6.92 18.76
C GLU A 512 13.06 -6.74 17.71
N GLU A 513 14.02 -5.86 17.99
CA GLU A 513 15.31 -5.77 17.31
C GLU A 513 16.39 -5.62 18.40
N LYS A 514 17.28 -6.61 18.53
CA LYS A 514 18.27 -6.64 19.63
C LYS A 514 19.49 -5.79 19.28
N TYR A 515 19.84 -4.87 20.18
CA TYR A 515 21.24 -4.47 20.32
C TYR A 515 22.02 -5.64 20.96
N GLU A 516 23.21 -5.96 20.44
CA GLU A 516 24.14 -6.87 21.12
C GLU A 516 24.59 -6.23 22.45
N THR A 517 24.03 -6.72 23.55
CA THR A 517 24.36 -6.49 24.98
C THR A 517 24.97 -5.13 25.35
N LEU A 518 24.10 -4.20 25.77
CA LEU A 518 24.49 -2.93 26.44
C LEU A 518 24.47 -3.04 27.98
N SER A 519 24.08 -4.18 28.54
CA SER A 519 23.85 -4.40 29.99
C SER A 519 24.91 -3.78 30.89
N ASP A 520 26.19 -4.02 30.59
CA ASP A 520 27.28 -3.69 31.49
C ASP A 520 27.64 -2.19 31.46
N VAL A 521 27.05 -1.42 30.53
CA VAL A 521 27.37 0.00 30.31
C VAL A 521 26.20 0.94 30.53
N MET A 522 24.97 0.43 30.67
CA MET A 522 23.76 1.25 30.81
C MET A 522 23.74 2.10 32.08
N TYR A 523 24.14 1.53 33.22
CA TYR A 523 24.28 2.28 34.47
C TYR A 523 25.28 3.44 34.31
N LEU A 524 26.45 3.15 33.74
CA LEU A 524 27.50 4.13 33.51
C LEU A 524 27.04 5.22 32.53
N GLY A 525 26.30 4.85 31.48
CA GLY A 525 25.63 5.76 30.57
C GLY A 525 24.72 6.75 31.33
N GLY A 526 23.86 6.24 32.22
CA GLY A 526 22.98 7.08 33.03
C GLY A 526 23.75 8.06 33.94
N VAL A 527 24.84 7.61 34.56
CA VAL A 527 25.69 8.45 35.41
C VAL A 527 26.36 9.55 34.60
N ILE A 528 27.03 9.19 33.49
CA ILE A 528 27.80 10.14 32.68
C ILE A 528 26.88 11.12 31.95
N LEU A 529 25.69 10.71 31.51
CA LEU A 529 24.73 11.63 30.91
C LEU A 529 24.11 12.62 31.90
N SER A 530 24.16 12.30 33.20
CA SER A 530 23.65 13.12 34.30
C SER A 530 24.71 14.10 34.81
N ASP A 531 25.88 13.61 35.24
CA ASP A 531 26.94 14.38 35.93
C ASP A 531 28.26 14.49 35.12
N GLY A 532 28.30 13.97 33.91
CA GLY A 532 29.45 14.00 33.01
C GLY A 532 29.15 14.69 31.68
N HIS A 533 30.17 14.77 30.85
CA HIS A 533 30.03 15.14 29.44
C HIS A 533 31.10 14.48 28.59
N ILE A 534 30.75 14.27 27.33
CA ILE A 534 31.63 13.64 26.35
C ILE A 534 32.35 14.76 25.61
N VAL A 535 33.68 14.79 25.74
CA VAL A 535 34.52 15.77 25.05
C VAL A 535 34.66 15.34 23.60
N LYS A 536 34.10 16.16 22.70
CA LYS A 536 34.19 15.96 21.26
C LYS A 536 35.20 16.93 20.63
N ARG A 537 35.94 16.48 19.62
CA ARG A 537 36.76 17.34 18.74
C ARG A 537 36.38 17.01 17.31
N ASN A 538 35.99 18.03 16.54
CA ASN A 538 35.43 17.86 15.19
C ASN A 538 34.29 16.84 15.17
N GLY A 539 33.38 16.92 16.15
CA GLY A 539 32.24 16.00 16.29
C GLY A 539 32.57 14.59 16.82
N LYS A 540 33.84 14.17 16.85
CA LYS A 540 34.23 12.83 17.30
C LYS A 540 34.50 12.80 18.80
N PRO A 541 33.97 11.81 19.56
CA PRO A 541 34.27 11.65 20.97
C PRO A 541 35.76 11.28 21.16
N ILE A 542 36.43 12.01 22.06
CA ILE A 542 37.85 11.79 22.38
C ILE A 542 38.04 11.36 23.82
N ARG A 543 37.35 12.00 24.77
CA ARG A 543 37.47 11.70 26.20
C ARG A 543 36.14 11.86 26.90
N VAL A 544 35.95 11.19 28.02
CA VAL A 544 34.82 11.44 28.92
C VAL A 544 35.34 12.29 30.08
N ARG A 545 34.58 13.31 30.45
CA ARG A 545 34.82 14.10 31.66
C ARG A 545 33.69 13.85 32.66
N PHE A 546 34.07 13.59 33.89
CA PHE A 546 33.16 13.34 35.00
C PHE A 546 33.52 14.29 36.13
N THR A 547 32.58 15.16 36.52
CA THR A 547 32.83 16.17 37.55
C THR A 547 31.97 15.86 38.76
N GLN A 548 32.58 15.73 39.94
CA GLN A 548 31.83 15.40 41.14
C GLN A 548 32.39 16.05 42.40
N LYS A 549 31.49 16.40 43.33
CA LYS A 549 31.86 16.86 44.66
C LYS A 549 32.23 15.67 45.56
N CYS A 550 33.46 15.63 46.04
CA CYS A 550 33.98 14.58 46.91
C CYS A 550 33.55 14.83 48.38
N VAL A 551 32.34 14.37 48.71
CA VAL A 551 31.79 14.37 50.08
C VAL A 551 31.53 12.95 50.54
N GLU A 552 31.45 12.72 51.86
CA GLU A 552 31.36 11.38 52.46
C GLU A 552 30.29 10.49 51.80
N GLY A 553 29.08 11.03 51.57
CA GLY A 553 27.98 10.30 50.93
C GLY A 553 28.11 10.05 49.42
N LYS A 554 29.18 10.50 48.76
CA LYS A 554 29.46 10.27 47.34
C LYS A 554 30.77 9.50 47.08
N LYS A 555 31.59 9.23 48.10
CA LYS A 555 32.90 8.54 47.94
C LYS A 555 32.75 7.14 47.33
N GLU A 556 31.88 6.30 47.91
CA GLU A 556 31.60 4.93 47.42
C GLU A 556 31.11 4.95 45.97
N PHE A 557 30.24 5.90 45.63
CA PHE A 557 29.73 6.10 44.28
C PHE A 557 30.85 6.49 43.29
N ILE A 558 31.72 7.43 43.65
CA ILE A 558 32.83 7.89 42.79
C ILE A 558 33.80 6.73 42.51
N GLU A 559 34.20 5.98 43.54
CA GLU A 559 35.11 4.84 43.35
C GLU A 559 34.50 3.77 42.46
N LYS A 560 33.21 3.48 42.65
CA LYS A 560 32.53 2.50 41.79
C LYS A 560 32.43 2.96 40.33
N VAL A 561 32.19 4.24 40.07
CA VAL A 561 32.21 4.80 38.70
C VAL A 561 33.60 4.64 38.05
N LYS A 562 34.68 4.82 38.83
CA LYS A 562 36.05 4.58 38.34
C LYS A 562 36.29 3.10 38.02
N GLU A 563 35.77 2.18 38.82
CA GLU A 563 35.84 0.75 38.53
C GLU A 563 35.08 0.37 37.25
N ASP A 564 33.86 0.86 37.08
CA ASP A 564 33.05 0.55 35.90
C ASP A 564 33.68 1.06 34.60
N VAL A 565 34.36 2.21 34.63
CA VAL A 565 35.10 2.71 33.47
C VAL A 565 36.26 1.80 33.07
N LYS A 566 36.83 1.03 34.02
CA LYS A 566 37.85 0.03 33.69
C LYS A 566 37.27 -1.15 32.91
N LEU A 567 36.01 -1.50 33.14
CA LEU A 567 35.33 -2.58 32.42
C LEU A 567 35.20 -2.27 30.92
N ILE A 568 35.08 -1.00 30.56
CA ILE A 568 35.03 -0.53 29.17
C ILE A 568 36.39 -0.07 28.62
N GLY A 569 37.49 -0.58 29.20
CA GLY A 569 38.85 -0.39 28.69
C GLY A 569 39.45 1.00 28.96
N GLY A 570 38.90 1.76 29.91
CA GLY A 570 39.35 3.09 30.31
C GLY A 570 39.94 3.19 31.71
N GLU A 571 40.44 4.38 32.04
CA GLU A 571 40.74 4.76 33.43
C GLU A 571 40.52 6.26 33.60
N PHE A 572 39.94 6.67 34.72
CA PHE A 572 39.77 8.07 35.06
C PHE A 572 41.02 8.61 35.77
N ILE A 573 41.62 9.65 35.18
CA ILE A 573 42.69 10.45 35.79
C ILE A 573 42.13 11.78 36.31
N GLU A 574 42.57 12.21 37.48
CA GLU A 574 42.22 13.52 38.03
C GLU A 574 42.96 14.61 37.23
N ILE A 575 42.22 15.60 36.73
CA ILE A 575 42.77 16.71 35.95
C ILE A 575 42.58 18.08 36.61
N GLY A 576 41.81 18.15 37.70
CA GLY A 576 41.62 19.38 38.46
C GLY A 576 40.83 19.18 39.75
N ASN A 577 41.15 19.98 40.76
CA ASN A 577 40.45 20.01 42.05
C ASN A 577 40.25 21.46 42.49
N ARG A 578 39.00 21.88 42.68
CA ARG A 578 38.64 23.20 43.20
C ARG A 578 37.51 23.06 44.23
N ASN A 579 37.75 23.49 45.47
CA ASN A 579 36.74 23.49 46.55
C ASN A 579 36.02 22.13 46.75
N ASN A 580 36.78 21.02 46.79
CA ASN A 580 36.27 19.64 46.89
C ASN A 580 35.41 19.19 45.69
N VAL A 581 35.44 19.91 44.57
CA VAL A 581 34.91 19.46 43.27
C VAL A 581 36.09 18.97 42.46
N ILE A 582 36.08 17.67 42.14
CA ILE A 582 37.14 17.00 41.40
C ILE A 582 36.65 16.70 39.99
N GLU A 583 37.49 17.02 39.00
CA GLU A 583 37.26 16.71 37.60
C GLU A 583 38.15 15.53 37.19
N TYR A 584 37.50 14.47 36.70
CA TYR A 584 38.13 13.27 36.18
C TYR A 584 38.00 13.24 34.66
N GLN A 585 39.03 12.70 33.99
CA GLN A 585 39.04 12.53 32.55
C GLN A 585 39.56 11.15 32.16
N THR A 586 38.99 10.53 31.13
CA THR A 586 39.49 9.23 30.67
C THR A 586 40.89 9.35 30.05
N SER A 587 41.77 8.41 30.38
CA SER A 587 43.12 8.29 29.81
C SER A 587 43.10 7.76 28.37
N ARG A 588 42.02 7.06 28.00
CA ARG A 588 41.84 6.41 26.69
C ARG A 588 40.56 6.90 25.99
N LYS A 589 40.56 6.73 24.67
CA LYS A 589 39.46 7.13 23.78
C LYS A 589 38.25 6.19 23.85
N MET A 590 38.48 4.89 23.99
CA MET A 590 37.45 3.84 23.90
C MET A 590 36.19 4.10 24.76
N PRO A 591 36.28 4.51 26.05
CA PRO A 591 35.09 4.85 26.82
C PRO A 591 34.21 5.95 26.22
N SER A 592 34.82 6.92 25.53
CA SER A 592 34.09 8.04 24.92
C SER A 592 33.33 7.64 23.68
N GLU A 593 33.76 6.59 22.97
CA GLU A 593 33.03 6.03 21.82
C GLU A 593 31.77 5.30 22.29
N ILE A 594 31.91 4.42 23.30
CA ILE A 594 30.79 3.65 23.88
C ILE A 594 29.74 4.58 24.51
N LEU A 595 30.17 5.48 25.40
CA LEU A 595 29.24 6.41 26.06
C LEU A 595 28.70 7.46 25.07
N GLY A 596 29.46 7.77 24.01
CA GLY A 596 29.05 8.66 22.91
C GLY A 596 27.86 8.10 22.16
N PHE A 597 27.89 6.80 21.87
CA PHE A 597 26.77 6.09 21.27
C PHE A 597 25.51 6.16 22.15
N ILE A 598 25.64 5.96 23.47
CA ILE A 598 24.49 6.06 24.40
C ILE A 598 23.93 7.49 24.42
N GLU A 599 24.79 8.52 24.41
CA GLU A 599 24.34 9.93 24.36
C GLU A 599 23.54 10.25 23.10
N GLU A 600 24.00 9.77 21.94
CA GLU A 600 23.41 10.08 20.65
C GLU A 600 22.05 9.42 20.42
N ASN A 601 21.86 8.23 21.04
CA ASN A 601 20.70 7.36 20.86
C ASN A 601 19.82 7.22 22.13
N ILE A 602 20.01 8.08 23.13
CA ILE A 602 19.30 7.97 24.43
C ILE A 602 17.78 7.98 24.32
N ASN A 603 17.22 8.62 23.28
CA ASN A 603 15.78 8.71 23.03
C ASN A 603 15.19 7.47 22.32
N THR A 604 16.03 6.58 21.77
CA THR A 604 15.61 5.36 21.08
C THR A 604 16.04 4.09 21.80
N ILE A 605 17.21 4.08 22.46
CA ILE A 605 17.71 2.91 23.24
C ILE A 605 16.63 2.28 24.13
N PRO A 606 15.81 3.04 24.91
CA PRO A 606 14.77 2.44 25.74
C PRO A 606 13.68 1.65 24.96
N LEU A 607 13.50 1.87 23.66
CA LEU A 607 12.53 1.14 22.84
C LEU A 607 12.97 -0.31 22.58
N TYR A 608 14.27 -0.56 22.61
CA TYR A 608 14.89 -1.84 22.25
C TYR A 608 15.58 -2.53 23.44
N ALA A 609 15.84 -1.78 24.53
CA ALA A 609 16.47 -2.30 25.73
C ALA A 609 15.52 -3.17 26.58
N THR A 610 16.12 -4.11 27.30
CA THR A 610 15.43 -4.93 28.31
C THR A 610 15.03 -4.09 29.53
N GLU A 611 14.07 -4.57 30.32
CA GLU A 611 13.68 -3.88 31.56
C GLU A 611 14.84 -3.75 32.56
N ASP A 612 15.76 -4.72 32.55
CA ASP A 612 16.96 -4.70 33.38
C ASP A 612 17.90 -3.56 32.97
N GLU A 613 18.26 -3.49 31.69
CA GLU A 613 19.09 -2.43 31.12
C GLU A 613 18.48 -1.03 31.35
N ILE A 614 17.17 -0.89 31.18
CA ILE A 614 16.47 0.37 31.43
C ILE A 614 16.51 0.72 32.92
N SER A 615 16.31 -0.26 33.80
CA SER A 615 16.40 -0.05 35.24
C SER A 615 17.79 0.44 35.66
N ASP A 616 18.85 -0.11 35.06
CA ASP A 616 20.23 0.31 35.28
C ASP A 616 20.49 1.73 34.77
N LEU A 617 20.01 2.07 33.57
CA LEU A 617 20.09 3.42 33.02
C LEU A 617 19.41 4.45 33.94
N ILE A 618 18.16 4.18 34.36
CA ILE A 618 17.42 5.06 35.27
C ILE A 618 18.14 5.17 36.62
N ALA A 619 18.66 4.08 37.17
CA ALA A 619 19.43 4.12 38.41
C ALA A 619 20.68 5.00 38.30
N GLY A 620 21.39 4.94 37.17
CA GLY A 620 22.53 5.83 36.89
C GLY A 620 22.14 7.31 36.89
N PHE A 621 21.00 7.66 36.26
CA PHE A 621 20.48 9.03 36.31
C PHE A 621 20.10 9.47 37.73
N VAL A 622 19.51 8.55 38.51
CA VAL A 622 19.16 8.81 39.91
C VAL A 622 20.40 9.04 40.76
N ASP A 623 21.48 8.28 40.53
CA ASP A 623 22.72 8.41 41.30
C ASP A 623 23.57 9.61 40.91
N GLY A 624 23.51 10.10 39.68
CA GLY A 624 24.11 11.38 39.28
C GLY A 624 23.45 12.57 40.00
N ASP A 625 22.47 13.18 39.35
CA ASP A 625 21.78 14.39 39.84
C ASP A 625 20.39 14.11 40.47
N GLY A 626 19.94 12.85 40.54
CA GLY A 626 18.64 12.52 41.12
C GLY A 626 18.55 12.69 42.65
N CYS A 627 17.33 12.77 43.18
CA CYS A 627 17.11 12.76 44.63
C CYS A 627 15.82 12.03 45.02
N LEU A 628 15.85 11.38 46.19
CA LEU A 628 14.65 10.89 46.86
C LEU A 628 14.10 12.02 47.74
N SER A 629 13.06 12.69 47.27
CA SER A 629 12.49 13.84 47.98
C SER A 629 11.71 13.41 49.22
N GLY A 630 11.52 14.34 50.17
CA GLY A 630 10.69 14.16 51.37
C GLY A 630 9.21 13.80 51.14
N LYS A 631 8.78 13.72 49.86
CA LYS A 631 7.43 13.36 49.45
C LYS A 631 7.29 11.89 49.03
N ARG A 632 8.29 11.04 49.30
CA ARG A 632 8.36 9.63 48.86
C ARG A 632 8.25 9.51 47.33
N ARG A 633 9.13 10.24 46.64
CA ARG A 633 9.22 10.24 45.16
C ARG A 633 10.64 10.55 44.72
N ILE A 634 11.06 9.96 43.62
CA ILE A 634 12.32 10.31 42.95
C ILE A 634 12.09 11.56 42.10
N GLU A 635 13.01 12.52 42.16
CA GLU A 635 13.07 13.68 41.27
C GLU A 635 14.42 13.66 40.55
N ILE A 636 14.39 13.63 39.21
CA ILE A 636 15.55 13.72 38.32
C ILE A 636 15.51 15.09 37.67
N TYR A 637 16.63 15.81 37.72
CA TYR A 637 16.79 17.14 37.15
C TYR A 637 17.56 17.03 35.85
N GLN A 638 17.09 17.73 34.81
CA GLN A 638 17.75 17.82 33.52
C GLN A 638 17.63 19.25 32.98
N ASN A 639 18.60 19.67 32.17
CA ASN A 639 18.46 20.91 31.43
C ASN A 639 17.29 20.79 30.44
N SER A 640 16.39 21.78 30.40
CA SER A 640 15.22 21.76 29.51
C SER A 640 15.59 21.77 28.01
N SER A 641 16.82 22.17 27.66
CA SER A 641 17.32 22.08 26.28
C SER A 641 17.73 20.66 25.86
N HIS A 642 17.95 19.75 26.81
CA HIS A 642 18.34 18.36 26.52
C HIS A 642 17.10 17.48 26.25
N THR A 643 16.36 17.80 25.19
CA THR A 643 15.11 17.11 24.81
C THR A 643 15.28 15.60 24.66
N LYS A 644 16.32 15.14 23.97
CA LYS A 644 16.59 13.69 23.80
C LYS A 644 16.74 12.96 25.14
N LYS A 645 17.44 13.54 26.12
CA LYS A 645 17.62 12.95 27.46
C LYS A 645 16.29 12.88 28.21
N ILE A 646 15.48 13.93 28.13
CA ILE A 646 14.14 13.97 28.72
C ILE A 646 13.27 12.88 28.08
N GLU A 647 13.27 12.77 26.76
CA GLU A 647 12.51 11.77 26.00
C GLU A 647 12.93 10.35 26.35
N GLY A 648 14.23 10.06 26.37
CA GLY A 648 14.76 8.76 26.79
C GLY A 648 14.34 8.37 28.22
N LEU A 649 14.41 9.31 29.16
CA LEU A 649 13.92 9.08 30.53
C LEU A 649 12.41 8.81 30.57
N ILE A 650 11.61 9.54 29.80
CA ILE A 650 10.16 9.33 29.74
C ILE A 650 9.82 7.95 29.17
N VAL A 651 10.40 7.59 28.02
CA VAL A 651 10.18 6.28 27.38
C VAL A 651 10.64 5.17 28.32
N GLY A 652 11.83 5.28 28.90
CA GLY A 652 12.35 4.29 29.85
C GLY A 652 11.45 4.10 31.07
N LEU A 653 10.90 5.18 31.63
CA LEU A 653 9.95 5.07 32.75
C LEU A 653 8.66 4.36 32.32
N TYR A 654 8.09 4.68 31.16
CA TYR A 654 6.89 3.98 30.66
C TYR A 654 7.15 2.50 30.35
N ARG A 655 8.33 2.15 29.79
CA ARG A 655 8.77 0.75 29.61
C ARG A 655 8.77 -0.03 30.92
N LEU A 656 9.20 0.60 32.03
CA LEU A 656 9.17 0.00 33.38
C LEU A 656 7.80 0.06 34.07
N GLY A 657 6.75 0.46 33.35
CA GLY A 657 5.43 0.65 33.93
C GLY A 657 5.40 1.77 34.99
N ILE A 658 6.22 2.81 34.84
CA ILE A 658 6.27 3.98 35.71
C ILE A 658 5.61 5.15 34.99
N ILE A 659 4.69 5.85 35.66
CA ILE A 659 4.04 7.02 35.07
C ILE A 659 4.80 8.27 35.51
N PRO A 660 5.65 8.86 34.64
CA PRO A 660 6.38 10.06 34.97
C PRO A 660 5.45 11.27 35.08
N ARG A 661 5.92 12.27 35.82
CA ARG A 661 5.38 13.64 35.74
C ARG A 661 6.51 14.60 35.45
N LEU A 662 6.25 15.51 34.52
CA LEU A 662 7.21 16.51 34.10
C LEU A 662 6.78 17.91 34.55
N ARG A 663 7.74 18.70 35.04
CA ARG A 663 7.56 20.12 35.33
C ARG A 663 8.76 20.91 34.83
N TYR A 664 8.51 22.00 34.12
CA TYR A 664 9.54 22.96 33.75
C TYR A 664 9.62 24.09 34.78
N LYS A 665 10.84 24.42 35.21
CA LYS A 665 11.19 25.58 36.03
C LYS A 665 12.38 26.30 35.40
N LYS A 666 12.15 27.45 34.77
CA LYS A 666 13.18 28.17 34.00
C LYS A 666 13.86 27.21 32.99
N SER A 667 15.17 27.02 33.07
CA SER A 667 15.98 26.11 32.23
C SER A 667 16.08 24.67 32.76
N THR A 668 15.27 24.28 33.75
CA THR A 668 15.31 22.94 34.36
C THR A 668 14.00 22.19 34.15
N ALA A 669 14.11 21.01 33.54
CA ALA A 669 13.09 19.98 33.52
C ALA A 669 13.23 19.08 34.76
N VAL A 670 12.14 18.92 35.50
CA VAL A 670 12.08 18.04 36.67
C VAL A 670 11.13 16.88 36.36
N ILE A 671 11.69 15.69 36.18
CA ILE A 671 10.97 14.44 35.98
C ILE A 671 10.83 13.77 37.34
N TYR A 672 9.62 13.41 37.74
CA TYR A 672 9.40 12.76 39.04
C TYR A 672 8.33 11.70 39.00
N PHE A 673 8.53 10.65 39.80
CA PHE A 673 7.65 9.50 39.90
C PHE A 673 7.66 8.94 41.33
N ASN A 674 6.57 8.29 41.72
CA ASN A 674 6.34 7.81 43.08
C ASN A 674 5.92 6.33 43.16
N ASN A 675 5.88 5.62 42.04
CA ASN A 675 5.61 4.20 41.95
C ASN A 675 6.87 3.43 41.48
N ASN A 676 6.91 2.12 41.74
CA ASN A 676 8.03 1.23 41.42
C ASN A 676 9.41 1.69 41.96
N LEU A 677 9.42 2.40 43.09
CA LEU A 677 10.66 2.98 43.67
C LEU A 677 11.63 1.91 44.15
N GLU A 678 11.13 0.77 44.63
CA GLU A 678 11.96 -0.30 45.19
C GLU A 678 12.86 -0.92 44.11
N THR A 679 12.29 -1.24 42.95
CA THR A 679 13.01 -1.77 41.77
C THR A 679 14.14 -0.84 41.33
N ILE A 680 13.88 0.46 41.24
CA ILE A 680 14.91 1.43 40.85
C ILE A 680 15.99 1.55 41.94
N LEU A 681 15.60 1.72 43.21
CA LEU A 681 16.56 1.95 44.29
C LEU A 681 17.43 0.72 44.60
N GLN A 682 16.97 -0.49 44.28
CA GLN A 682 17.81 -1.70 44.36
C GLN A 682 19.02 -1.66 43.42
N ARG A 683 18.92 -0.93 42.29
CA ARG A 683 20.02 -0.77 41.33
C ARG A 683 20.86 0.47 41.58
N THR A 684 20.38 1.40 42.40
CA THR A 684 21.15 2.59 42.77
C THR A 684 22.26 2.28 43.77
N ARG A 685 23.35 3.02 43.66
CA ARG A 685 24.58 2.88 44.45
C ARG A 685 24.71 4.00 45.48
N ARG A 686 24.13 5.18 45.24
CA ARG A 686 24.13 6.33 46.17
C ARG A 686 22.89 6.38 47.06
N ILE A 687 21.69 6.16 46.52
CA ILE A 687 20.44 6.28 47.29
C ILE A 687 19.97 4.90 47.78
N LYS A 688 20.41 4.48 48.97
CA LYS A 688 20.06 3.16 49.50
C LYS A 688 18.54 2.97 49.74
N LEU A 689 18.05 1.76 49.45
CA LEU A 689 16.64 1.33 49.56
C LEU A 689 16.03 1.60 50.95
N ASP A 690 16.81 1.43 52.04
CA ASP A 690 16.32 1.61 53.42
C ASP A 690 15.76 3.00 53.71
N LYS A 691 16.17 4.03 52.95
CA LYS A 691 15.58 5.37 53.07
C LYS A 691 14.08 5.41 52.77
N LEU A 692 13.54 4.43 52.06
CA LEU A 692 12.09 4.30 51.88
C LEU A 692 11.36 4.02 53.21
N LYS A 693 12.01 3.39 54.19
CA LYS A 693 11.40 3.09 55.51
C LYS A 693 11.16 4.36 56.34
N GLU A 694 11.90 5.43 56.07
CA GLU A 694 11.76 6.72 56.76
C GLU A 694 10.46 7.46 56.39
N PHE A 695 9.83 7.12 55.26
CA PHE A 695 8.62 7.78 54.79
C PHE A 695 7.35 7.04 55.20
N LYS A 696 6.58 7.63 56.12
CA LYS A 696 5.26 7.13 56.56
C LYS A 696 4.13 7.19 55.50
N LYS A 697 4.38 7.73 54.31
CA LYS A 697 3.35 7.87 53.27
C LYS A 697 3.05 6.54 52.57
N PRO A 698 1.77 6.18 52.37
CA PRO A 698 1.40 4.96 51.66
C PRO A 698 1.79 5.05 50.18
N VAL A 699 2.05 3.90 49.55
CA VAL A 699 2.26 3.78 48.11
C VAL A 699 0.98 4.20 47.40
N GLU A 700 1.07 5.20 46.52
CA GLU A 700 -0.07 5.66 45.73
C GLU A 700 -0.32 4.65 44.60
N ASP A 701 -1.60 4.37 44.33
CA ASP A 701 -1.96 3.47 43.25
C ASP A 701 -1.64 4.11 41.89
N LYS A 702 -0.90 3.39 41.04
CA LYS A 702 -0.44 3.87 39.73
C LYS A 702 -1.62 4.08 38.77
N LYS A 703 -2.45 3.04 38.67
CA LYS A 703 -3.54 2.92 37.70
C LYS A 703 -4.83 3.43 38.33
N LEU A 704 -5.18 4.66 37.97
CA LEU A 704 -6.41 5.32 38.41
C LEU A 704 -7.48 5.17 37.33
N ILE A 705 -8.68 4.73 37.71
CA ILE A 705 -9.79 4.48 36.79
C ILE A 705 -11.05 5.27 37.17
N ASP A 706 -11.84 5.65 36.18
CA ASP A 706 -13.19 6.17 36.36
C ASP A 706 -14.19 5.00 36.45
N ILE A 707 -14.55 4.63 37.68
CA ILE A 707 -15.49 3.53 37.91
C ILE A 707 -16.89 3.83 37.40
N SER A 708 -17.29 5.10 37.24
CA SER A 708 -18.61 5.44 36.71
C SER A 708 -18.75 5.09 35.22
N GLN A 709 -17.62 5.09 34.51
CA GLN A 709 -17.55 4.72 33.10
C GLN A 709 -17.22 3.24 32.90
N ILE A 710 -16.22 2.72 33.60
CA ILE A 710 -15.66 1.37 33.35
C ILE A 710 -16.46 0.28 34.07
N LEU A 711 -17.01 0.58 35.25
CA LEU A 711 -17.69 -0.40 36.11
C LEU A 711 -19.03 0.17 36.61
N PRO A 712 -20.01 0.42 35.71
CA PRO A 712 -21.29 1.02 36.08
C PRO A 712 -22.05 0.19 37.13
N GLU A 713 -21.81 -1.11 37.20
CA GLU A 713 -22.44 -2.04 38.15
C GLU A 713 -22.08 -1.69 39.60
N LEU A 714 -20.95 -0.99 39.83
CA LEU A 714 -20.55 -0.53 41.16
C LEU A 714 -21.48 0.52 41.76
N LYS A 715 -22.42 1.09 41.00
CA LYS A 715 -23.44 2.03 41.50
C LYS A 715 -24.27 1.45 42.66
N GLU A 716 -24.53 0.15 42.61
CA GLU A 716 -25.34 -0.58 43.61
C GLU A 716 -24.55 -0.98 44.86
N PHE A 717 -23.22 -0.81 44.85
CA PHE A 717 -22.33 -1.23 45.92
C PHE A 717 -21.76 -0.02 46.62
N ASP A 718 -21.90 -0.01 47.95
CA ASP A 718 -21.33 1.04 48.75
C ASP A 718 -20.45 0.49 49.86
N TYR A 719 -19.19 0.94 49.88
CA TYR A 719 -18.26 0.66 50.95
C TYR A 719 -18.15 1.92 51.83
N ARG A 720 -18.91 1.94 52.93
CA ARG A 720 -18.90 3.04 53.93
C ARG A 720 -19.16 4.44 53.33
N GLY A 721 -20.07 4.58 52.36
CA GLY A 721 -20.34 5.84 51.65
C GLY A 721 -19.31 6.21 50.59
N TYR A 722 -18.16 5.53 50.53
CA TYR A 722 -17.02 5.95 49.72
C TYR A 722 -17.20 5.61 48.24
N LEU A 723 -17.66 4.40 47.92
CA LEU A 723 -17.84 3.98 46.52
C LEU A 723 -18.99 4.76 45.88
N HIS A 724 -20.09 4.96 46.62
CA HIS A 724 -21.20 5.75 46.14
C HIS A 724 -20.79 7.21 45.88
N LYS A 725 -20.02 7.82 46.80
CA LYS A 725 -19.46 9.17 46.60
C LYS A 725 -18.52 9.22 45.39
N THR A 726 -17.60 8.26 45.29
CA THR A 726 -16.63 8.17 44.18
C THR A 726 -17.35 8.06 42.84
N TYR A 727 -18.40 7.24 42.76
CA TYR A 727 -19.23 7.05 41.58
C TYR A 727 -20.01 8.33 41.23
N LYS A 728 -20.74 8.91 42.20
CA LYS A 728 -21.59 10.09 42.01
C LYS A 728 -20.79 11.33 41.63
N GLU A 729 -19.62 11.53 42.24
CA GLU A 729 -18.72 12.65 41.97
C GLU A 729 -17.75 12.36 40.79
N LYS A 730 -17.87 11.18 40.14
CA LYS A 730 -16.98 10.72 39.07
C LYS A 730 -15.49 10.79 39.43
N LEU A 731 -15.15 10.49 40.68
CA LEU A 731 -13.76 10.53 41.16
C LEU A 731 -12.99 9.31 40.67
N PHE A 732 -11.70 9.49 40.37
CA PHE A 732 -10.83 8.38 40.03
C PHE A 732 -10.41 7.58 41.27
N ILE A 733 -10.39 6.26 41.15
CA ILE A 733 -9.93 5.35 42.20
C ILE A 733 -8.83 4.44 41.66
N GLY A 734 -7.87 4.11 42.53
CA GLY A 734 -6.84 3.14 42.20
C GLY A 734 -7.38 1.72 42.10
N VAL A 735 -6.93 0.96 41.10
CA VAL A 735 -7.41 -0.42 40.86
C VAL A 735 -7.10 -1.34 42.05
N ASN A 736 -5.90 -1.28 42.64
CA ASN A 736 -5.53 -2.06 43.82
C ASN A 736 -6.33 -1.64 45.06
N LYS A 737 -6.58 -0.33 45.19
CA LYS A 737 -7.42 0.21 46.28
C LYS A 737 -8.88 -0.25 46.14
N LEU A 738 -9.40 -0.27 44.92
CA LEU A 738 -10.76 -0.72 44.60
C LEU A 738 -10.92 -2.22 44.91
N GLU A 739 -9.98 -3.05 44.48
CA GLU A 739 -9.94 -4.48 44.80
C GLU A 739 -9.99 -4.74 46.32
N LYS A 740 -9.17 -4.01 47.10
CA LYS A 740 -9.18 -4.10 48.57
C LYS A 740 -10.52 -3.71 49.20
N TYR A 741 -11.28 -2.81 48.58
CA TYR A 741 -12.61 -2.43 49.07
C TYR A 741 -13.65 -3.48 48.71
N LEU A 742 -13.60 -4.03 47.49
CA LEU A 742 -14.54 -5.05 47.04
C LEU A 742 -14.34 -6.38 47.77
N ASN A 743 -13.10 -6.74 48.13
CA ASN A 743 -12.83 -7.93 48.97
C ASN A 743 -13.43 -7.83 50.38
N LYS A 744 -13.84 -6.64 50.82
CA LYS A 744 -14.53 -6.44 52.12
C LYS A 744 -16.05 -6.45 52.00
N ILE A 745 -16.60 -6.60 50.80
CA ILE A 745 -18.04 -6.69 50.54
C ILE A 745 -18.32 -8.15 50.19
N ASN A 746 -19.21 -8.82 50.92
CA ASN A 746 -19.44 -10.26 50.80
C ASN A 746 -20.74 -10.54 50.00
N LYS A 747 -20.64 -10.73 48.66
CA LYS A 747 -21.77 -11.01 47.75
C LYS A 747 -21.32 -11.74 46.47
N ASP A 748 -22.07 -12.74 46.00
CA ASP A 748 -21.78 -13.50 44.76
C ASP A 748 -21.68 -12.62 43.50
N ARG A 749 -22.46 -11.52 43.43
CA ARG A 749 -22.40 -10.54 42.32
C ARG A 749 -21.03 -9.86 42.17
N ILE A 750 -20.17 -9.91 43.19
CA ILE A 750 -18.84 -9.28 43.16
C ILE A 750 -17.83 -10.10 42.35
N GLU A 751 -18.05 -11.41 42.19
CA GLU A 751 -17.07 -12.28 41.55
C GLU A 751 -16.85 -11.92 40.07
N LYS A 752 -17.93 -11.56 39.36
CA LYS A 752 -17.85 -11.01 37.99
C LYS A 752 -17.09 -9.68 37.93
N ILE A 753 -17.25 -8.82 38.94
CA ILE A 753 -16.56 -7.53 39.03
C ILE A 753 -15.06 -7.74 39.32
N LYS A 754 -14.71 -8.72 40.17
CA LYS A 754 -13.31 -9.08 40.43
C LYS A 754 -12.59 -9.57 39.18
N GLN A 755 -13.26 -10.35 38.33
CA GLN A 755 -12.69 -10.76 37.03
C GLN A 755 -12.38 -9.56 36.15
N LYS A 756 -13.31 -8.59 36.00
CA LYS A 756 -13.06 -7.34 35.27
C LYS A 756 -11.89 -6.55 35.87
N ILE A 757 -11.77 -6.52 37.20
CA ILE A 757 -10.66 -5.85 37.89
C ILE A 757 -9.33 -6.53 37.60
N LYS A 758 -9.29 -7.87 37.54
CA LYS A 758 -8.08 -8.60 37.17
C LYS A 758 -7.59 -8.20 35.77
N VAL A 759 -8.50 -8.15 34.80
CA VAL A 759 -8.20 -7.65 33.44
C VAL A 759 -7.70 -6.20 33.48
N LEU A 760 -8.36 -5.32 34.24
CA LEU A 760 -7.91 -3.93 34.40
C LEU A 760 -6.55 -3.80 35.10
N LYS A 761 -6.13 -4.76 35.93
CA LYS A 761 -4.78 -4.78 36.53
C LYS A 761 -3.73 -5.14 35.48
N GLU A 762 -4.03 -6.14 34.65
CA GLU A 762 -3.13 -6.70 33.62
C GLU A 762 -3.09 -5.89 32.31
N SER A 763 -4.02 -4.96 32.11
CA SER A 763 -4.04 -4.04 30.95
C SER A 763 -2.92 -2.99 30.99
N ASP A 764 -2.84 -2.14 29.98
CA ASP A 764 -1.94 -0.98 29.94
C ASP A 764 -2.66 0.36 30.14
N ILE A 765 -3.97 0.34 30.41
CA ILE A 765 -4.81 1.55 30.40
C ILE A 765 -5.08 2.16 31.78
N TYR A 766 -5.25 3.48 31.83
CA TYR A 766 -5.82 4.22 32.97
C TYR A 766 -6.64 5.42 32.50
N SER A 767 -7.42 6.03 33.40
CA SER A 767 -8.30 7.16 33.10
C SER A 767 -7.66 8.52 33.35
N ILE A 768 -7.86 9.45 32.41
CA ILE A 768 -7.49 10.87 32.55
C ILE A 768 -8.64 11.78 32.14
N ARG A 769 -8.74 12.97 32.74
CA ARG A 769 -9.73 13.98 32.34
C ARG A 769 -9.12 14.96 31.35
N ILE A 770 -9.98 15.47 30.48
CA ILE A 770 -9.66 16.54 29.54
C ILE A 770 -10.61 17.71 29.74
N LYS A 771 -10.14 18.90 29.40
CA LYS A 771 -10.97 20.11 29.35
C LYS A 771 -10.51 21.00 28.22
N LYS A 772 -11.45 21.69 27.58
CA LYS A 772 -11.13 22.74 26.62
C LYS A 772 -10.54 23.95 27.35
N ILE A 773 -9.41 24.45 26.87
CA ILE A 773 -8.72 25.63 27.39
C ILE A 773 -8.74 26.77 26.36
N GLY A 774 -8.71 26.42 25.08
CA GLY A 774 -8.78 27.38 23.98
C GLY A 774 -9.31 26.73 22.71
N GLU A 775 -9.48 27.55 21.68
CA GLU A 775 -9.73 27.10 20.32
C GLU A 775 -9.03 28.03 19.34
N ASP A 776 -8.57 27.45 18.24
CA ASP A 776 -7.98 28.17 17.12
C ASP A 776 -8.27 27.42 15.81
N TYR A 777 -7.69 27.88 14.72
CA TYR A 777 -7.80 27.26 13.39
C TYR A 777 -6.41 27.03 12.81
N GLY A 778 -6.26 25.99 11.99
CA GLY A 778 -5.11 25.79 11.12
C GLY A 778 -4.74 24.32 10.99
N GLU A 779 -3.47 24.06 10.70
CA GLU A 779 -3.04 22.74 10.22
C GLU A 779 -3.21 21.61 11.24
N VAL A 780 -3.90 20.58 10.78
CA VAL A 780 -4.14 19.34 11.50
C VAL A 780 -3.80 18.15 10.60
N TYR A 781 -3.36 17.08 11.25
CA TYR A 781 -2.77 15.90 10.67
C TYR A 781 -3.49 14.67 11.22
N ASN A 782 -3.58 13.62 10.42
CA ASN A 782 -4.07 12.33 10.86
C ASN A 782 -3.17 11.24 10.30
N ILE A 783 -3.01 10.16 11.05
CA ILE A 783 -2.30 8.97 10.57
C ILE A 783 -3.25 7.78 10.57
N THR A 784 -3.09 6.94 9.57
CA THR A 784 -3.81 5.68 9.46
C THR A 784 -2.85 4.56 9.81
N VAL A 785 -3.26 3.65 10.69
CA VAL A 785 -2.44 2.51 11.12
C VAL A 785 -3.06 1.21 10.63
N LYS A 786 -2.22 0.23 10.31
CA LYS A 786 -2.63 -1.13 9.97
C LYS A 786 -3.30 -1.77 11.19
N ALA A 787 -4.48 -2.35 10.99
CA ALA A 787 -5.23 -3.07 12.02
C ALA A 787 -6.11 -4.15 11.37
N GLU A 788 -6.48 -5.16 12.15
CA GLU A 788 -7.36 -6.26 11.72
C GLU A 788 -8.85 -5.91 11.87
N ASP A 789 -9.19 -4.90 12.71
CA ASP A 789 -10.56 -4.43 12.97
C ASP A 789 -10.64 -2.93 13.37
N ASP A 790 -11.86 -2.40 13.48
CA ASP A 790 -12.16 -0.99 13.74
C ASP A 790 -11.70 -0.48 15.09
N PHE A 791 -11.80 -1.33 16.11
CA PHE A 791 -11.45 -0.96 17.47
C PHE A 791 -9.94 -0.95 17.63
N ASN A 792 -9.23 -1.70 16.78
CA ASN A 792 -7.78 -1.69 16.64
C ASN A 792 -7.24 -0.61 15.68
N HIS A 793 -8.07 0.09 14.92
CA HIS A 793 -7.69 1.31 14.18
C HIS A 793 -7.55 2.54 15.11
N ASN A 794 -6.59 2.49 16.03
CA ASN A 794 -6.30 3.56 16.99
C ASN A 794 -4.78 3.73 17.17
N TYR A 795 -4.37 4.94 17.56
CA TYR A 795 -2.98 5.28 17.86
C TYR A 795 -2.89 6.18 19.09
N ILE A 796 -1.67 6.42 19.57
CA ILE A 796 -1.41 7.16 20.80
C ILE A 796 -0.67 8.46 20.50
N VAL A 797 -1.31 9.57 20.89
CA VAL A 797 -0.72 10.91 20.83
C VAL A 797 -0.28 11.38 22.20
N TRP A 798 0.71 12.27 22.21
CA TRP A 798 1.37 12.71 23.42
C TRP A 798 1.25 14.22 23.57
N THR A 799 0.86 14.63 24.76
CA THR A 799 0.75 16.05 25.11
C THR A 799 2.11 16.71 25.23
N ARG A 800 2.13 18.04 25.39
CA ARG A 800 3.36 18.83 25.55
C ARG A 800 4.29 18.29 26.65
N TYR A 801 3.75 17.75 27.75
CA TYR A 801 4.54 17.18 28.86
C TYR A 801 4.56 15.64 28.84
N TYR A 802 4.38 15.04 27.66
CA TYR A 802 4.47 13.60 27.43
C TYR A 802 3.46 12.78 28.24
N THR A 803 2.22 13.25 28.34
CA THR A 803 1.10 12.43 28.77
C THR A 803 0.45 11.79 27.53
N PRO A 804 0.38 10.45 27.43
CA PRO A 804 -0.20 9.78 26.27
C PRO A 804 -1.74 9.81 26.31
N ILE A 805 -2.38 9.84 25.15
CA ILE A 805 -3.84 9.77 24.97
C ILE A 805 -4.14 8.87 23.77
N VAL A 806 -5.07 7.93 23.94
CA VAL A 806 -5.49 7.03 22.86
C VAL A 806 -6.57 7.69 22.00
N VAL A 807 -6.47 7.60 20.68
CA VAL A 807 -7.39 8.22 19.70
C VAL A 807 -7.72 7.28 18.53
N PHE A 808 -8.89 7.44 17.90
CA PHE A 808 -9.38 6.60 16.79
C PHE A 808 -9.14 7.20 15.39
N ASN A 809 -9.03 6.31 14.39
CA ASN A 809 -9.13 6.64 12.97
C ASN A 809 -10.60 6.71 12.51
N CYS A 810 -10.86 7.26 11.31
CA CYS A 810 -12.19 7.29 10.68
C CYS A 810 -12.38 6.13 9.67
N HIS A 811 -13.51 5.41 9.74
CA HIS A 811 -13.75 4.13 9.04
C HIS A 811 -14.54 4.26 7.71
N ALA A 812 -15.60 5.08 7.68
CA ALA A 812 -16.57 5.10 6.56
C ALA A 812 -15.97 5.60 5.24
N ALA A 813 -15.09 6.60 5.30
CA ALA A 813 -14.47 7.18 4.10
C ALA A 813 -13.44 6.24 3.46
N ILE A 814 -12.82 5.36 4.24
CA ILE A 814 -11.73 4.50 3.80
C ILE A 814 -12.29 3.33 2.98
N ILE A 815 -13.20 2.56 3.59
CA ILE A 815 -13.78 1.38 2.92
C ILE A 815 -14.61 1.80 1.71
N SER A 816 -15.34 2.91 1.76
CA SER A 816 -16.14 3.36 0.62
C SER A 816 -15.27 3.78 -0.58
N ARG A 817 -14.05 4.28 -0.34
CA ARG A 817 -13.07 4.57 -1.40
C ARG A 817 -12.44 3.30 -1.95
N GLU A 818 -12.10 2.34 -1.09
CA GLU A 818 -11.60 1.02 -1.51
C GLU A 818 -12.64 0.24 -2.32
N LEU A 819 -13.93 0.41 -2.00
CA LEU A 819 -15.04 -0.23 -2.71
C LEU A 819 -15.52 0.56 -3.94
N GLY A 820 -15.05 1.78 -4.15
CA GLY A 820 -15.54 2.66 -5.23
C GLY A 820 -17.00 3.09 -5.09
N THR A 821 -17.57 3.01 -3.88
CA THR A 821 -18.98 3.29 -3.60
C THR A 821 -19.15 4.77 -3.20
N PRO A 822 -20.04 5.54 -3.84
CA PRO A 822 -20.37 6.91 -3.45
C PRO A 822 -20.73 7.02 -1.97
N CYS A 823 -20.12 7.96 -1.25
CA CYS A 823 -20.26 8.03 0.20
C CYS A 823 -20.38 9.46 0.72
N VAL A 824 -21.42 9.72 1.50
CA VAL A 824 -21.66 10.99 2.20
C VAL A 824 -21.64 10.73 3.70
N VAL A 825 -20.69 11.32 4.41
CA VAL A 825 -20.49 11.10 5.84
C VAL A 825 -20.76 12.35 6.66
N GLY A 826 -21.11 12.19 7.93
CA GLY A 826 -21.24 13.33 8.84
C GLY A 826 -22.48 14.21 8.58
N THR A 827 -23.55 13.64 8.04
CA THR A 827 -24.82 14.35 7.75
C THR A 827 -25.56 14.81 9.01
N LYS A 828 -25.24 14.23 10.18
CA LYS A 828 -25.85 14.47 11.51
C LYS A 828 -27.34 14.14 11.65
N GLU A 829 -28.08 14.02 10.55
CA GLU A 829 -29.53 13.80 10.56
C GLU A 829 -30.06 12.82 9.49
N ALA A 830 -29.21 12.17 8.69
CA ALA A 830 -29.65 11.20 7.67
C ALA A 830 -30.52 10.07 8.23
N THR A 831 -30.20 9.47 9.39
CA THR A 831 -31.04 8.39 9.97
C THR A 831 -32.41 8.87 10.45
N LYS A 832 -32.61 10.18 10.59
CA LYS A 832 -33.88 10.80 11.01
C LYS A 832 -34.70 11.27 9.82
N VAL A 833 -34.02 11.76 8.79
CA VAL A 833 -34.63 12.35 7.60
C VAL A 833 -34.95 11.29 6.55
N LEU A 834 -34.03 10.35 6.31
CA LEU A 834 -34.19 9.26 5.35
C LEU A 834 -34.92 8.08 6.00
N LYS A 835 -35.85 7.46 5.27
CA LYS A 835 -36.68 6.36 5.76
C LYS A 835 -36.55 5.12 4.89
N ASP A 836 -36.70 3.94 5.48
CA ASP A 836 -36.69 2.67 4.75
C ASP A 836 -37.61 2.71 3.52
N GLY A 837 -37.08 2.30 2.37
CA GLY A 837 -37.78 2.26 1.09
C GLY A 837 -37.87 3.60 0.34
N MET A 838 -37.36 4.70 0.91
CA MET A 838 -37.29 5.99 0.23
C MET A 838 -36.29 5.92 -0.92
N ILE A 839 -36.67 6.37 -2.11
CA ILE A 839 -35.73 6.47 -3.24
C ILE A 839 -34.99 7.80 -3.11
N VAL A 840 -33.67 7.74 -3.12
CA VAL A 840 -32.80 8.92 -3.03
C VAL A 840 -31.66 8.83 -4.03
N THR A 841 -31.12 9.98 -4.42
CA THR A 841 -29.86 10.10 -5.17
C THR A 841 -28.78 10.65 -4.25
N VAL A 842 -27.67 9.93 -4.11
CA VAL A 842 -26.51 10.32 -3.30
C VAL A 842 -25.41 10.83 -4.23
N ASP A 843 -24.97 12.07 -4.01
CA ASP A 843 -23.80 12.67 -4.63
C ASP A 843 -22.65 12.66 -3.61
N GLY A 844 -21.78 11.66 -3.75
CA GLY A 844 -20.65 11.41 -2.87
C GLY A 844 -19.50 12.41 -3.05
N GLU A 845 -19.50 13.20 -4.12
CA GLU A 845 -18.51 14.25 -4.35
C GLU A 845 -18.93 15.57 -3.69
N LYS A 846 -20.17 16.02 -3.93
CA LYS A 846 -20.71 17.25 -3.32
C LYS A 846 -21.15 17.05 -1.86
N GLY A 847 -21.30 15.81 -1.41
CA GLY A 847 -21.78 15.50 -0.07
C GLY A 847 -23.29 15.74 0.09
N ILE A 848 -24.09 15.53 -0.96
CA ILE A 848 -25.53 15.89 -0.98
C ILE A 848 -26.39 14.65 -1.25
N VAL A 849 -27.53 14.55 -0.57
CA VAL A 849 -28.55 13.54 -0.86
C VAL A 849 -29.84 14.22 -1.29
N TYR A 850 -30.38 13.84 -2.45
CA TYR A 850 -31.58 14.41 -3.07
C TYR A 850 -32.78 13.48 -2.94
N GLU A 851 -34.00 14.06 -2.97
CA GLU A 851 -35.27 13.33 -2.99
C GLU A 851 -35.56 12.74 -4.37
N GLY A 852 -35.90 11.44 -4.40
CA GLY A 852 -36.28 10.74 -5.62
C GLY A 852 -35.09 10.23 -6.43
N GLU A 853 -35.40 9.53 -7.52
CA GLU A 853 -34.43 9.15 -8.54
C GLU A 853 -34.29 10.32 -9.51
N LEU A 854 -33.23 11.11 -9.36
CA LEU A 854 -32.97 12.21 -10.29
C LEU A 854 -32.49 11.63 -11.62
N LYS A 855 -33.38 11.61 -12.61
CA LYS A 855 -33.02 11.35 -14.01
C LYS A 855 -32.44 12.61 -14.62
N LYS A 856 -31.35 12.48 -15.38
CA LYS A 856 -30.82 13.54 -16.25
C LYS A 856 -31.97 14.14 -17.07
N LYS A 857 -32.07 15.47 -17.15
CA LYS A 857 -33.00 16.15 -18.06
C LYS A 857 -32.65 15.69 -19.48
N GLU A 858 -33.60 15.04 -20.17
CA GLU A 858 -33.52 14.81 -21.60
C GLU A 858 -33.59 16.17 -22.29
N GLU A 859 -32.49 16.61 -22.91
CA GLU A 859 -32.53 17.76 -23.83
C GLU A 859 -33.30 17.36 -25.09
N GLU A 860 -34.18 18.27 -25.52
CA GLU A 860 -35.01 18.14 -26.71
C GLU A 860 -34.15 17.86 -27.95
N LYS A 861 -34.64 16.90 -28.76
CA LYS A 861 -34.03 16.45 -30.01
C LYS A 861 -33.98 17.59 -31.04
N GLU A 862 -32.86 18.29 -31.13
CA GLU A 862 -32.47 18.96 -32.37
C GLU A 862 -31.40 18.14 -33.10
N VAL A 863 -31.81 17.65 -34.27
CA VAL A 863 -31.04 17.04 -35.37
C VAL A 863 -29.72 16.38 -34.97
N ILE A 864 -29.77 15.04 -34.88
CA ILE A 864 -28.62 14.15 -34.74
C ILE A 864 -27.54 14.52 -35.77
N LYS A 865 -26.48 15.18 -35.31
CA LYS A 865 -25.12 14.98 -35.82
C LYS A 865 -24.44 13.98 -34.90
N PRO A 866 -23.66 13.04 -35.44
CA PRO A 866 -23.24 11.85 -34.72
C PRO A 866 -22.36 12.24 -33.53
N VAL A 867 -22.78 11.85 -32.33
CA VAL A 867 -21.92 11.81 -31.15
C VAL A 867 -20.84 10.78 -31.47
N ILE A 868 -19.60 11.23 -31.57
CA ILE A 868 -18.45 10.36 -31.82
C ILE A 868 -18.25 9.55 -30.53
N GLN A 869 -18.74 8.31 -30.54
CA GLN A 869 -18.31 7.26 -29.63
C GLN A 869 -16.78 7.16 -29.77
N GLU A 870 -16.02 7.30 -28.67
CA GLU A 870 -14.59 6.96 -28.70
C GLU A 870 -14.48 5.53 -29.23
N MET A 871 -13.83 5.38 -30.38
CA MET A 871 -13.71 4.09 -31.02
C MET A 871 -12.84 3.20 -30.11
N PRO A 872 -13.26 1.96 -29.83
CA PRO A 872 -12.41 1.03 -29.07
C PRO A 872 -11.06 0.90 -29.78
N ILE A 873 -10.00 0.80 -28.99
CA ILE A 873 -8.63 0.66 -29.49
C ILE A 873 -8.61 -0.47 -30.53
N ILE A 874 -8.26 -0.13 -31.77
CA ILE A 874 -8.30 -1.07 -32.89
C ILE A 874 -7.10 -2.00 -32.75
N THR A 875 -7.38 -3.29 -32.59
CA THR A 875 -6.41 -4.39 -32.55
C THR A 875 -6.64 -5.34 -33.72
N ALA A 876 -5.57 -5.97 -34.21
CA ALA A 876 -5.62 -7.01 -35.24
C ALA A 876 -6.08 -8.37 -34.66
N THR A 877 -5.66 -8.67 -33.43
CA THR A 877 -6.13 -9.77 -32.59
C THR A 877 -7.42 -9.31 -31.91
N GLU A 878 -8.50 -10.05 -32.13
CA GLU A 878 -9.82 -9.72 -31.60
C GLU A 878 -9.88 -10.00 -30.09
N ILE A 879 -10.46 -9.07 -29.32
CA ILE A 879 -10.64 -9.21 -27.88
C ILE A 879 -12.08 -9.59 -27.60
N LYS A 880 -12.28 -10.87 -27.32
CA LYS A 880 -13.59 -11.44 -27.04
C LYS A 880 -13.80 -11.58 -25.54
N VAL A 881 -15.04 -11.87 -25.15
CA VAL A 881 -15.41 -12.08 -23.75
C VAL A 881 -15.94 -13.49 -23.52
N ASN A 882 -15.64 -14.05 -22.34
CA ASN A 882 -16.22 -15.30 -21.86
C ASN A 882 -17.58 -15.01 -21.24
N VAL A 883 -18.64 -15.64 -21.76
CA VAL A 883 -20.00 -15.50 -21.24
C VAL A 883 -20.49 -16.85 -20.75
N SER A 884 -20.59 -16.99 -19.43
CA SER A 884 -21.05 -18.23 -18.81
C SER A 884 -22.58 -18.29 -18.72
N MET A 885 -23.27 -17.16 -18.60
CA MET A 885 -24.73 -17.10 -18.41
C MET A 885 -25.35 -16.07 -19.37
N PRO A 886 -26.49 -16.36 -20.01
CA PRO A 886 -27.15 -15.41 -20.90
C PRO A 886 -27.53 -14.06 -20.25
N GLU A 887 -27.78 -14.02 -18.93
CA GLU A 887 -28.20 -12.82 -18.19
C GLU A 887 -27.14 -11.71 -18.19
N VAL A 888 -25.85 -12.08 -18.25
CA VAL A 888 -24.76 -11.10 -18.21
C VAL A 888 -24.38 -10.55 -19.59
N ALA A 889 -25.10 -10.93 -20.65
CA ALA A 889 -24.77 -10.59 -22.03
C ALA A 889 -24.70 -9.08 -22.30
N GLU A 890 -25.65 -8.29 -21.80
CA GLU A 890 -25.65 -6.83 -22.00
C GLU A 890 -24.45 -6.16 -21.31
N ARG A 891 -24.16 -6.59 -20.07
CA ARG A 891 -22.99 -6.12 -19.32
C ARG A 891 -21.70 -6.49 -20.03
N ALA A 892 -21.62 -7.71 -20.57
CA ALA A 892 -20.46 -8.16 -21.33
C ALA A 892 -20.31 -7.37 -22.63
N ALA A 893 -21.39 -7.06 -23.35
CA ALA A 893 -21.37 -6.25 -24.56
C ALA A 893 -20.93 -4.80 -24.28
N ALA A 894 -21.34 -4.23 -23.15
CA ALA A 894 -20.97 -2.89 -22.72
C ALA A 894 -19.46 -2.69 -22.49
N THR A 895 -18.70 -3.78 -22.33
CA THR A 895 -17.22 -3.72 -22.26
C THR A 895 -16.55 -3.33 -23.58
N GLY A 896 -17.30 -3.32 -24.69
CA GLY A 896 -16.74 -3.09 -26.02
C GLY A 896 -15.99 -4.28 -26.61
N ALA A 897 -16.15 -5.49 -26.06
CA ALA A 897 -15.57 -6.72 -26.62
C ALA A 897 -15.97 -6.95 -28.09
N ASP A 898 -15.05 -7.53 -28.89
CA ASP A 898 -15.19 -7.79 -30.33
C ASP A 898 -16.07 -9.01 -30.64
N GLY A 899 -16.59 -9.68 -29.61
CA GLY A 899 -17.47 -10.83 -29.71
C GLY A 899 -17.42 -11.69 -28.45
N VAL A 900 -18.06 -12.85 -28.49
CA VAL A 900 -18.04 -13.85 -27.42
C VAL A 900 -17.16 -15.01 -27.87
N GLY A 901 -16.07 -15.25 -27.14
CA GLY A 901 -15.10 -16.30 -27.49
C GLY A 901 -15.45 -17.66 -26.90
N LEU A 902 -16.31 -17.67 -25.88
CA LEU A 902 -16.86 -18.88 -25.27
C LEU A 902 -18.22 -18.59 -24.66
N LEU A 903 -19.26 -19.17 -25.26
CA LEU A 903 -20.60 -19.34 -24.67
C LEU A 903 -20.81 -20.81 -24.34
N ARG A 904 -21.12 -21.09 -23.08
CA ARG A 904 -21.20 -22.45 -22.53
C ARG A 904 -22.63 -22.98 -22.55
N ALA A 905 -22.85 -24.14 -23.20
CA ALA A 905 -24.16 -24.81 -23.23
C ALA A 905 -24.62 -25.32 -21.86
N GLU A 906 -23.69 -25.70 -20.98
CA GLU A 906 -24.01 -26.40 -19.72
C GLU A 906 -24.81 -25.50 -18.79
N HIS A 907 -24.46 -24.22 -18.69
CA HIS A 907 -25.16 -23.27 -17.84
C HIS A 907 -26.59 -22.97 -18.33
N MET A 908 -26.87 -23.13 -19.62
CA MET A 908 -28.23 -23.01 -20.15
C MET A 908 -29.09 -24.17 -19.64
N ILE A 909 -28.54 -25.39 -19.64
CA ILE A 909 -29.24 -26.59 -19.15
C ILE A 909 -29.32 -26.63 -17.62
N LEU A 910 -28.21 -26.38 -16.93
CA LEU A 910 -28.18 -26.33 -15.46
C LEU A 910 -29.13 -25.24 -14.92
N GLY A 911 -29.27 -24.12 -15.64
CA GLY A 911 -30.22 -23.06 -15.31
C GLY A 911 -31.69 -23.48 -15.35
N THR A 912 -32.04 -24.52 -16.14
CA THR A 912 -33.40 -25.09 -16.15
C THR A 912 -33.69 -25.97 -14.93
N GLY A 913 -32.64 -26.55 -14.32
CA GLY A 913 -32.78 -27.54 -13.26
C GLY A 913 -33.25 -28.94 -13.72
N ILE A 914 -33.39 -29.18 -15.02
CA ILE A 914 -33.93 -30.44 -15.59
C ILE A 914 -32.90 -31.07 -16.54
N HIS A 915 -32.77 -32.39 -16.46
CA HIS A 915 -31.85 -33.15 -17.32
C HIS A 915 -32.31 -33.11 -18.79
N PRO A 916 -31.40 -32.93 -19.78
CA PRO A 916 -31.77 -32.76 -21.19
C PRO A 916 -32.52 -33.97 -21.78
N LYS A 917 -32.15 -35.22 -21.39
CA LYS A 917 -32.93 -36.42 -21.78
C LYS A 917 -34.37 -36.36 -21.27
N LYS A 918 -34.57 -35.85 -20.06
CA LYS A 918 -35.90 -35.76 -19.46
C LYS A 918 -36.78 -34.75 -20.17
N ILE A 919 -36.21 -33.60 -20.56
CA ILE A 919 -36.92 -32.61 -21.41
C ILE A 919 -37.31 -33.26 -22.75
N LEU A 920 -36.41 -34.02 -23.36
CA LEU A 920 -36.67 -34.70 -24.62
C LEU A 920 -37.76 -35.78 -24.52
N GLU A 921 -37.84 -36.49 -23.39
CA GLU A 921 -38.86 -37.51 -23.10
C GLU A 921 -40.22 -36.91 -22.72
N GLU A 922 -40.27 -35.87 -21.89
CA GLU A 922 -41.51 -35.29 -21.35
C GLU A 922 -42.10 -34.20 -22.27
N ASP A 923 -41.26 -33.30 -22.78
CA ASP A 923 -41.68 -32.09 -23.50
C ASP A 923 -41.34 -32.14 -25.00
N GLY A 924 -40.59 -33.16 -25.44
CA GLY A 924 -40.24 -33.41 -26.83
C GLY A 924 -39.04 -32.60 -27.33
N GLU A 925 -38.66 -32.88 -28.58
CA GLU A 925 -37.47 -32.31 -29.22
C GLU A 925 -37.53 -30.78 -29.34
N GLU A 926 -38.69 -30.23 -29.73
CA GLU A 926 -38.86 -28.78 -29.93
C GLU A 926 -38.65 -27.97 -28.65
N ALA A 927 -39.00 -28.53 -27.49
CA ALA A 927 -38.79 -27.87 -26.20
C ALA A 927 -37.30 -27.72 -25.88
N LEU A 928 -36.50 -28.78 -26.06
CA LEU A 928 -35.06 -28.73 -25.84
C LEU A 928 -34.36 -27.81 -26.86
N VAL A 929 -34.84 -27.81 -28.11
CA VAL A 929 -34.37 -26.88 -29.15
C VAL A 929 -34.64 -25.42 -28.74
N GLU A 930 -35.81 -25.09 -28.19
CA GLU A 930 -36.11 -23.72 -27.77
C GLU A 930 -35.27 -23.28 -26.56
N VAL A 931 -35.00 -24.17 -25.59
CA VAL A 931 -34.12 -23.86 -24.45
C VAL A 931 -32.74 -23.40 -24.92
N PHE A 932 -32.13 -24.15 -25.85
CA PHE A 932 -30.85 -23.73 -26.44
C PHE A 932 -31.00 -22.49 -27.31
N ALA A 933 -32.05 -22.40 -28.12
CA ALA A 933 -32.25 -21.27 -29.02
C ALA A 933 -32.42 -19.96 -28.25
N GLU A 934 -33.20 -19.92 -27.17
CA GLU A 934 -33.42 -18.72 -26.35
C GLU A 934 -32.14 -18.27 -25.64
N GLY A 935 -31.41 -19.22 -25.03
CA GLY A 935 -30.14 -18.93 -24.37
C GLY A 935 -29.08 -18.36 -25.33
N ILE A 936 -28.97 -18.94 -26.54
CA ILE A 936 -28.07 -18.45 -27.57
C ILE A 936 -28.56 -17.11 -28.13
N ARG A 937 -29.86 -16.94 -28.39
CA ARG A 937 -30.48 -15.72 -28.93
C ARG A 937 -30.17 -14.51 -28.08
N LYS A 938 -30.38 -14.61 -26.76
CA LYS A 938 -30.14 -13.51 -25.81
C LYS A 938 -28.69 -12.98 -25.86
N VAL A 939 -27.72 -13.88 -26.03
CA VAL A 939 -26.31 -13.50 -26.18
C VAL A 939 -26.03 -12.98 -27.58
N ALA A 940 -26.58 -13.63 -28.61
CA ALA A 940 -26.41 -13.22 -30.00
C ALA A 940 -26.98 -11.82 -30.27
N ASP A 941 -28.11 -11.46 -29.65
CA ASP A 941 -28.73 -10.13 -29.70
C ASP A 941 -27.81 -9.05 -29.13
N ALA A 942 -27.30 -9.26 -27.91
CA ALA A 942 -26.44 -8.29 -27.25
C ALA A 942 -25.14 -8.01 -28.02
N PHE A 943 -24.67 -8.99 -28.81
CA PHE A 943 -23.44 -8.90 -29.57
C PHE A 943 -23.66 -8.67 -31.06
N TYR A 944 -24.88 -8.67 -31.61
CA TYR A 944 -25.08 -8.59 -33.05
C TYR A 944 -24.48 -7.29 -33.64
N PRO A 945 -23.69 -7.34 -34.74
CA PRO A 945 -23.34 -8.49 -35.59
C PRO A 945 -22.00 -9.19 -35.23
N LYS A 946 -21.41 -8.91 -34.07
CA LYS A 946 -20.13 -9.51 -33.60
C LYS A 946 -20.26 -11.02 -33.34
N PRO A 947 -19.20 -11.81 -33.60
CA PRO A 947 -19.24 -13.27 -33.50
C PRO A 947 -19.52 -13.78 -32.08
N VAL A 948 -20.30 -14.86 -31.97
CA VAL A 948 -20.59 -15.60 -30.75
C VAL A 948 -20.22 -17.06 -30.94
N THR A 949 -19.15 -17.52 -30.27
CA THR A 949 -18.71 -18.92 -30.32
C THR A 949 -19.43 -19.74 -29.26
N TYR A 950 -20.37 -20.58 -29.69
CA TYR A 950 -21.08 -21.54 -28.87
C TYR A 950 -20.30 -22.84 -28.75
N ARG A 951 -20.05 -23.28 -27.52
CA ARG A 951 -19.48 -24.59 -27.21
C ARG A 951 -20.61 -25.55 -26.85
N THR A 952 -20.66 -26.70 -27.53
CA THR A 952 -21.63 -27.75 -27.21
C THR A 952 -21.41 -28.32 -25.81
N LEU A 953 -22.39 -29.07 -25.32
CA LEU A 953 -22.44 -29.61 -23.97
C LEU A 953 -21.18 -30.42 -23.56
N ASP A 954 -20.59 -30.06 -22.42
CA ASP A 954 -19.36 -30.63 -21.81
C ASP A 954 -19.54 -30.90 -20.29
N ALA A 955 -20.77 -30.93 -19.80
CA ALA A 955 -21.02 -31.17 -18.38
C ALA A 955 -20.64 -32.62 -18.00
N PRO A 956 -19.92 -32.83 -16.88
CA PRO A 956 -19.63 -34.15 -16.35
C PRO A 956 -20.88 -34.79 -15.71
N THR A 957 -20.83 -36.11 -15.53
CA THR A 957 -21.95 -36.92 -15.02
C THR A 957 -22.42 -36.50 -13.62
N ASP A 958 -21.52 -36.06 -12.76
CA ASP A 958 -21.82 -35.57 -11.41
C ASP A 958 -22.60 -34.25 -11.38
N GLU A 959 -22.34 -33.34 -12.33
CA GLU A 959 -23.15 -32.12 -12.48
C GLU A 959 -24.59 -32.44 -12.91
N PHE A 960 -24.77 -33.42 -13.79
CA PHE A 960 -26.11 -33.82 -14.25
C PHE A 960 -26.91 -34.64 -13.25
N ARG A 961 -26.26 -35.42 -12.39
CA ARG A 961 -26.92 -36.12 -11.27
C ARG A 961 -27.67 -35.19 -10.33
N GLY A 962 -27.25 -33.92 -10.26
CA GLY A 962 -27.93 -32.89 -9.46
C GLY A 962 -29.24 -32.39 -10.08
N LEU A 963 -29.54 -32.72 -11.34
CA LEU A 963 -30.73 -32.26 -12.05
C LEU A 963 -31.90 -33.22 -11.90
N LYS A 964 -33.12 -32.68 -12.00
CA LYS A 964 -34.34 -33.48 -12.06
C LYS A 964 -34.29 -34.38 -13.30
N GLY A 965 -34.30 -35.70 -13.12
CA GLY A 965 -34.16 -36.68 -14.21
C GLY A 965 -32.74 -37.15 -14.49
N GLY A 966 -31.75 -36.74 -13.69
CA GLY A 966 -30.36 -37.19 -13.79
C GLY A 966 -30.03 -38.39 -12.89
N ASP A 967 -31.02 -39.02 -12.25
CA ASP A 967 -30.80 -40.10 -11.27
C ASP A 967 -30.10 -41.33 -11.88
N ASP A 968 -30.34 -41.57 -13.17
CA ASP A 968 -29.79 -42.68 -13.96
C ASP A 968 -28.39 -42.39 -14.55
N GLU A 969 -27.83 -41.20 -14.29
CA GLU A 969 -26.46 -40.86 -14.72
C GLU A 969 -25.43 -41.74 -14.00
N PRO A 970 -24.49 -42.36 -14.74
CA PRO A 970 -23.52 -43.30 -14.18
C PRO A 970 -22.59 -42.60 -13.17
N ILE A 971 -22.21 -43.32 -12.12
CA ILE A 971 -21.22 -42.83 -11.15
C ILE A 971 -19.83 -43.12 -11.70
N GLU A 972 -19.07 -42.08 -11.97
CA GLU A 972 -17.70 -42.19 -12.45
C GLU A 972 -16.69 -41.91 -11.34
N HIS A 973 -15.61 -42.70 -11.29
CA HIS A 973 -14.54 -42.48 -10.32
C HIS A 973 -13.79 -41.17 -10.54
N ASN A 974 -13.69 -40.70 -11.79
CA ASN A 974 -13.03 -39.46 -12.16
C ASN A 974 -13.89 -38.73 -13.23
N PRO A 975 -14.95 -38.02 -12.83
CA PRO A 975 -15.86 -37.36 -13.77
C PRO A 975 -15.17 -36.40 -14.73
N MET A 976 -14.08 -35.75 -14.30
CA MET A 976 -13.26 -34.86 -15.14
C MET A 976 -12.51 -35.58 -16.28
N LEU A 977 -12.32 -36.90 -16.20
CA LEU A 977 -11.75 -37.73 -17.27
C LEU A 977 -12.83 -38.56 -17.98
N GLY A 978 -14.08 -38.43 -17.56
CA GLY A 978 -15.16 -39.37 -17.81
C GLY A 978 -15.99 -39.10 -19.06
N TRP A 979 -17.27 -39.47 -18.97
CA TRP A 979 -18.26 -39.46 -20.04
C TRP A 979 -18.89 -38.07 -20.20
N ARG A 980 -18.16 -37.16 -20.84
CA ARG A 980 -18.59 -35.79 -21.16
C ARG A 980 -18.09 -35.31 -22.52
N GLY A 981 -18.46 -34.09 -22.90
CA GLY A 981 -18.05 -33.45 -24.15
C GLY A 981 -18.41 -34.30 -25.37
N ILE A 982 -17.54 -34.32 -26.39
CA ILE A 982 -17.80 -35.08 -27.63
C ILE A 982 -18.06 -36.57 -27.41
N ARG A 983 -17.48 -37.16 -26.35
CA ARG A 983 -17.66 -38.59 -26.04
C ARG A 983 -19.13 -38.88 -25.74
N ARG A 984 -19.73 -38.03 -24.91
CA ARG A 984 -21.15 -38.08 -24.59
C ARG A 984 -22.00 -37.66 -25.78
N SER A 985 -21.64 -36.59 -26.48
CA SER A 985 -22.42 -36.09 -27.63
C SER A 985 -22.56 -37.13 -28.76
N LEU A 986 -21.57 -38.01 -28.95
CA LEU A 986 -21.62 -39.08 -29.95
C LEU A 986 -22.42 -40.31 -29.49
N ASP A 987 -22.57 -40.53 -28.19
CA ASP A 987 -23.43 -41.57 -27.63
C ASP A 987 -24.89 -41.09 -27.50
N GLU A 988 -25.09 -39.79 -27.26
CA GLU A 988 -26.39 -39.14 -27.08
C GLU A 988 -26.74 -38.23 -28.28
N LEU A 989 -26.80 -38.83 -29.47
CA LEU A 989 -26.98 -38.12 -30.74
C LEU A 989 -28.19 -37.17 -30.79
N GLU A 990 -29.29 -37.52 -30.11
CA GLU A 990 -30.52 -36.73 -30.10
C GLU A 990 -30.31 -35.35 -29.44
N ILE A 991 -29.50 -35.27 -28.38
CA ILE A 991 -29.20 -34.00 -27.70
C ILE A 991 -28.31 -33.12 -28.59
N LEU A 992 -27.27 -33.71 -29.19
CA LEU A 992 -26.42 -32.99 -30.13
C LEU A 992 -27.22 -32.49 -31.34
N LYS A 993 -28.16 -33.30 -31.85
CA LYS A 993 -29.08 -32.87 -32.92
C LYS A 993 -29.95 -31.69 -32.49
N CYS A 994 -30.43 -31.64 -31.24
CA CYS A 994 -31.18 -30.51 -30.71
C CYS A 994 -30.33 -29.22 -30.65
N GLU A 995 -29.10 -29.29 -30.16
CA GLU A 995 -28.16 -28.16 -30.15
C GLU A 995 -27.95 -27.61 -31.58
N LEU A 996 -27.73 -28.50 -32.55
CA LEU A 996 -27.54 -28.13 -33.96
C LEU A 996 -28.83 -27.56 -34.59
N LYS A 997 -30.00 -28.10 -34.25
CA LYS A 997 -31.30 -27.59 -34.71
C LYS A 997 -31.60 -26.20 -34.15
N ALA A 998 -31.24 -25.93 -32.89
CA ALA A 998 -31.38 -24.61 -32.28
C ALA A 998 -30.55 -23.56 -33.05
N ILE A 999 -29.31 -23.90 -33.42
CA ILE A 999 -28.45 -23.00 -34.19
C ILE A 999 -28.97 -22.82 -35.62
N LYS A 1000 -29.45 -23.90 -36.26
CA LYS A 1000 -30.11 -23.82 -37.57
C LYS A 1000 -31.30 -22.86 -37.54
N LYS A 1001 -32.17 -23.00 -36.53
CA LYS A 1001 -33.33 -22.13 -36.33
C LYS A 1001 -32.91 -20.66 -36.21
N LEU A 1002 -31.94 -20.35 -35.35
CA LEU A 1002 -31.45 -18.97 -35.19
C LEU A 1002 -30.82 -18.43 -36.49
N ARG A 1003 -30.15 -19.28 -37.26
CA ARG A 1003 -29.61 -18.87 -38.55
C ARG A 1003 -30.71 -18.52 -39.56
N GLU A 1004 -31.78 -19.30 -39.59
CA GLU A 1004 -32.99 -19.03 -40.38
C GLU A 1004 -33.68 -17.74 -39.92
N ASP A 1005 -33.66 -17.45 -38.62
CA ASP A 1005 -34.12 -16.19 -38.01
C ASP A 1005 -33.22 -14.98 -38.33
N GLY A 1006 -32.03 -15.19 -38.93
CA GLY A 1006 -31.13 -14.13 -39.40
C GLY A 1006 -29.83 -13.95 -38.61
N TYR A 1007 -29.59 -14.75 -37.57
CA TYR A 1007 -28.34 -14.71 -36.78
C TYR A 1007 -27.21 -15.40 -37.54
N LYS A 1008 -26.42 -14.63 -38.27
CA LYS A 1008 -25.26 -15.11 -39.05
C LYS A 1008 -23.94 -15.08 -38.30
N ASN A 1009 -23.93 -14.56 -37.07
CA ASN A 1009 -22.75 -14.35 -36.23
C ASN A 1009 -22.49 -15.49 -35.23
N ILE A 1010 -23.18 -16.62 -35.32
CA ILE A 1010 -23.02 -17.75 -34.40
C ILE A 1010 -22.03 -18.75 -34.99
N ASN A 1011 -21.04 -19.17 -34.19
CA ASN A 1011 -20.03 -20.16 -34.53
C ASN A 1011 -20.15 -21.38 -33.60
N ILE A 1012 -19.78 -22.57 -34.09
CA ILE A 1012 -19.89 -23.83 -33.32
C ILE A 1012 -18.52 -24.38 -32.95
N MET A 1013 -18.36 -24.80 -31.70
CA MET A 1013 -17.16 -25.42 -31.18
C MET A 1013 -17.45 -26.71 -30.41
N ILE A 1014 -16.67 -27.76 -30.67
CA ILE A 1014 -16.82 -29.07 -30.01
C ILE A 1014 -15.70 -29.29 -28.96
N PRO A 1015 -16.05 -29.63 -27.70
CA PRO A 1015 -15.09 -29.88 -26.62
C PRO A 1015 -14.56 -31.31 -26.59
N LEU A 1016 -13.45 -31.49 -25.85
CA LEU A 1016 -12.85 -32.75 -25.43
C LEU A 1016 -12.42 -33.72 -26.56
N VAL A 1017 -12.18 -33.19 -27.76
CA VAL A 1017 -11.78 -34.00 -28.91
C VAL A 1017 -10.43 -34.66 -28.70
N THR A 1018 -10.28 -35.89 -29.21
CA THR A 1018 -9.04 -36.67 -29.12
C THR A 1018 -8.69 -37.37 -30.44
N HIS A 1019 -9.65 -37.55 -31.35
CA HIS A 1019 -9.44 -38.22 -32.62
C HIS A 1019 -10.18 -37.54 -33.80
N PRO A 1020 -9.57 -37.40 -35.00
CA PRO A 1020 -10.21 -36.74 -36.15
C PRO A 1020 -11.53 -37.38 -36.60
N ASP A 1021 -11.68 -38.69 -36.44
CA ASP A 1021 -12.92 -39.41 -36.75
C ASP A 1021 -14.13 -38.89 -35.96
N GLU A 1022 -13.92 -38.38 -34.76
CA GLU A 1022 -14.99 -37.80 -33.94
C GLU A 1022 -15.55 -36.53 -34.62
N VAL A 1023 -14.66 -35.70 -35.19
CA VAL A 1023 -15.05 -34.52 -35.96
C VAL A 1023 -15.79 -34.92 -37.25
N ARG A 1024 -15.37 -35.98 -37.94
CA ARG A 1024 -16.08 -36.48 -39.14
C ARG A 1024 -17.52 -36.87 -38.81
N LYS A 1025 -17.72 -37.60 -37.71
CA LYS A 1025 -19.05 -38.01 -37.24
C LYS A 1025 -19.93 -36.81 -36.91
N VAL A 1026 -19.42 -35.81 -36.20
CA VAL A 1026 -20.18 -34.58 -35.91
C VAL A 1026 -20.60 -33.86 -37.20
N LYS A 1027 -19.73 -33.81 -38.21
CA LYS A 1027 -20.06 -33.23 -39.53
C LYS A 1027 -21.12 -34.04 -40.30
N GLU A 1028 -21.15 -35.35 -40.14
CA GLU A 1028 -22.20 -36.21 -40.72
C GLU A 1028 -23.55 -35.94 -40.05
N ILE A 1029 -23.58 -35.89 -38.72
CA ILE A 1029 -24.79 -35.59 -37.94
C ILE A 1029 -25.34 -34.20 -38.27
N ALA A 1030 -24.47 -33.19 -38.41
CA ALA A 1030 -24.89 -31.87 -38.80
C ALA A 1030 -25.50 -31.82 -40.21
N ARG A 1031 -24.96 -32.61 -41.16
CA ARG A 1031 -25.55 -32.77 -42.50
C ARG A 1031 -26.96 -33.37 -42.44
N GLU A 1032 -27.21 -34.32 -41.53
CA GLU A 1032 -28.57 -34.86 -41.30
C GLU A 1032 -29.55 -33.78 -40.81
N VAL A 1033 -29.08 -32.82 -40.01
CA VAL A 1033 -29.87 -31.68 -39.53
C VAL A 1033 -30.04 -30.58 -40.60
N GLY A 1034 -29.25 -30.66 -41.68
CA GLY A 1034 -29.23 -29.67 -42.77
C GLY A 1034 -28.28 -28.50 -42.52
N LEU A 1035 -27.18 -28.72 -41.81
CA LEU A 1035 -26.06 -27.78 -41.63
C LEU A 1035 -24.76 -28.37 -42.19
N GLU A 1036 -24.09 -27.67 -43.10
CA GLU A 1036 -22.71 -28.01 -43.52
C GLU A 1036 -21.68 -27.26 -42.65
N LEU A 1037 -21.24 -27.88 -41.55
CA LEU A 1037 -20.21 -27.34 -40.68
C LEU A 1037 -18.88 -27.13 -41.43
N GLY A 1038 -18.33 -25.92 -41.34
CA GLY A 1038 -17.11 -25.54 -42.05
C GLY A 1038 -17.36 -24.76 -43.35
N LYS A 1039 -18.59 -24.81 -43.87
CA LYS A 1039 -19.02 -24.10 -45.08
C LYS A 1039 -20.15 -23.13 -44.80
N ASP A 1040 -21.24 -23.64 -44.23
CA ASP A 1040 -22.38 -22.81 -43.87
C ASP A 1040 -22.02 -21.98 -42.65
N ILE A 1041 -21.50 -22.61 -41.61
CA ILE A 1041 -21.19 -22.01 -40.32
C ILE A 1041 -19.72 -22.23 -39.98
N GLU A 1042 -19.08 -21.22 -39.38
CA GLU A 1042 -17.73 -21.40 -38.88
C GLU A 1042 -17.76 -22.46 -37.77
N PHE A 1043 -16.90 -23.46 -37.95
CA PHE A 1043 -16.84 -24.65 -37.11
C PHE A 1043 -15.42 -24.84 -36.60
N GLY A 1044 -15.30 -25.16 -35.32
CA GLY A 1044 -14.02 -25.38 -34.68
C GLY A 1044 -14.06 -26.45 -33.61
N ILE A 1045 -12.89 -26.69 -33.03
CA ILE A 1045 -12.71 -27.60 -31.91
C ILE A 1045 -12.05 -26.87 -30.74
N MET A 1046 -12.34 -27.32 -29.53
CA MET A 1046 -11.57 -26.94 -28.37
C MET A 1046 -10.34 -27.84 -28.27
N VAL A 1047 -9.14 -27.26 -28.37
CA VAL A 1047 -7.88 -27.97 -28.11
C VAL A 1047 -7.59 -27.89 -26.63
N GLU A 1048 -8.07 -28.91 -25.93
CA GLU A 1048 -7.97 -29.03 -24.48
C GLU A 1048 -7.48 -30.40 -24.02
N THR A 1049 -7.14 -31.28 -24.97
CA THR A 1049 -6.46 -32.55 -24.69
C THR A 1049 -5.06 -32.53 -25.30
N PRO A 1050 -4.06 -33.15 -24.65
CA PRO A 1050 -2.72 -33.30 -25.23
C PRO A 1050 -2.76 -34.01 -26.59
N ALA A 1051 -3.67 -34.98 -26.75
CA ALA A 1051 -3.90 -35.66 -28.03
C ALA A 1051 -4.27 -34.66 -29.13
N ALA A 1052 -5.31 -33.84 -28.92
CA ALA A 1052 -5.73 -32.83 -29.88
C ALA A 1052 -4.62 -31.84 -30.22
N ALA A 1053 -3.85 -31.41 -29.21
CA ALA A 1053 -2.74 -30.49 -29.43
C ALA A 1053 -1.62 -31.10 -30.28
N LEU A 1054 -1.22 -32.35 -30.00
CA LEU A 1054 -0.11 -33.03 -30.67
C LEU A 1054 -0.42 -33.37 -32.14
N ILE A 1055 -1.66 -33.77 -32.45
CA ILE A 1055 -2.09 -34.16 -33.80
C ILE A 1055 -2.97 -33.10 -34.47
N ILE A 1056 -2.78 -31.83 -34.14
CA ILE A 1056 -3.64 -30.73 -34.63
C ILE A 1056 -3.74 -30.68 -36.16
N GLU A 1057 -2.67 -31.02 -36.89
CA GLU A 1057 -2.69 -31.06 -38.36
C GLU A 1057 -3.72 -32.04 -38.93
N GLU A 1058 -4.00 -33.15 -38.25
CA GLU A 1058 -5.02 -34.10 -38.69
C GLU A 1058 -6.42 -33.53 -38.54
N PHE A 1059 -6.69 -32.78 -37.47
CA PHE A 1059 -7.97 -32.06 -37.31
C PHE A 1059 -8.15 -30.94 -38.34
N ILE A 1060 -7.06 -30.27 -38.73
CA ILE A 1060 -7.08 -29.25 -39.80
C ILE A 1060 -7.51 -29.88 -41.13
N LYS A 1061 -7.04 -31.09 -41.46
CA LYS A 1061 -7.44 -31.81 -42.69
C LYS A 1061 -8.94 -32.14 -42.75
N GLU A 1062 -9.59 -32.26 -41.60
CA GLU A 1062 -11.04 -32.45 -41.51
C GLU A 1062 -11.83 -31.18 -41.85
N GLY A 1063 -11.17 -30.04 -42.09
CA GLY A 1063 -11.78 -28.78 -42.54
C GLY A 1063 -12.45 -28.00 -41.42
N ILE A 1064 -11.77 -27.83 -40.29
CA ILE A 1064 -12.14 -26.87 -39.24
C ILE A 1064 -11.72 -25.43 -39.65
N ASN A 1065 -12.46 -24.41 -39.23
CA ASN A 1065 -12.13 -23.00 -39.50
C ASN A 1065 -11.34 -22.36 -38.35
N PHE A 1066 -11.57 -22.83 -37.13
CA PHE A 1066 -10.90 -22.30 -35.94
C PHE A 1066 -10.64 -23.35 -34.87
N VAL A 1067 -9.75 -23.00 -33.96
CA VAL A 1067 -9.44 -23.74 -32.73
C VAL A 1067 -9.55 -22.79 -31.56
N SER A 1068 -10.12 -23.23 -30.43
CA SER A 1068 -9.98 -22.52 -29.15
C SER A 1068 -9.18 -23.36 -28.17
N LEU A 1069 -8.19 -22.77 -27.52
CA LEU A 1069 -7.38 -23.42 -26.50
C LEU A 1069 -8.13 -23.38 -25.16
N GLY A 1070 -8.55 -24.54 -24.67
CA GLY A 1070 -9.12 -24.70 -23.33
C GLY A 1070 -7.99 -24.97 -22.32
N THR A 1071 -7.37 -23.92 -21.77
CA THR A 1071 -6.16 -24.09 -20.95
C THR A 1071 -6.40 -24.84 -19.65
N ASN A 1072 -7.63 -24.84 -19.16
CA ASN A 1072 -8.00 -25.52 -17.94
C ASN A 1072 -7.76 -27.04 -18.02
N ASP A 1073 -8.48 -27.69 -18.94
CA ASP A 1073 -8.38 -29.13 -19.15
C ASP A 1073 -7.06 -29.50 -19.84
N LEU A 1074 -6.53 -28.63 -20.72
CA LEU A 1074 -5.21 -28.86 -21.33
C LEU A 1074 -4.11 -28.95 -20.27
N THR A 1075 -4.14 -28.04 -19.30
CA THR A 1075 -3.19 -28.05 -18.18
C THR A 1075 -3.36 -29.32 -17.39
N GLN A 1076 -4.58 -29.58 -16.88
CA GLN A 1076 -4.92 -30.75 -16.07
C GLN A 1076 -4.48 -32.08 -16.69
N TYR A 1077 -4.74 -32.28 -17.99
CA TYR A 1077 -4.37 -33.52 -18.67
C TYR A 1077 -2.88 -33.60 -19.02
N THR A 1078 -2.23 -32.47 -19.32
CA THR A 1078 -0.79 -32.46 -19.64
C THR A 1078 0.06 -32.79 -18.43
N ILE A 1079 -0.32 -32.27 -17.25
CA ILE A 1079 0.41 -32.49 -15.99
C ILE A 1079 -0.18 -33.63 -15.16
N ALA A 1080 -1.29 -34.23 -15.61
CA ALA A 1080 -2.03 -35.29 -14.94
C ALA A 1080 -2.48 -34.93 -13.50
N ILE A 1081 -3.10 -33.76 -13.33
CA ILE A 1081 -3.57 -33.26 -12.02
C ILE A 1081 -5.04 -32.85 -12.10
N ASP A 1082 -5.85 -33.42 -11.20
CA ASP A 1082 -7.20 -32.91 -10.94
C ASP A 1082 -7.13 -31.64 -10.08
N ARG A 1083 -7.50 -30.51 -10.67
CA ARG A 1083 -7.48 -29.21 -9.96
C ARG A 1083 -8.53 -29.11 -8.84
N ASN A 1084 -9.55 -29.95 -8.85
CA ASN A 1084 -10.57 -30.00 -7.80
C ASN A 1084 -10.11 -30.86 -6.61
N ASN A 1085 -8.98 -31.56 -6.74
CA ASN A 1085 -8.40 -32.34 -5.65
C ASN A 1085 -7.40 -31.48 -4.85
N GLU A 1086 -7.80 -31.07 -3.64
CA GLU A 1086 -7.04 -30.16 -2.77
C GLU A 1086 -5.61 -30.64 -2.45
N LEU A 1087 -5.34 -31.94 -2.49
CA LEU A 1087 -4.01 -32.47 -2.16
C LEU A 1087 -2.98 -32.22 -3.26
N VAL A 1088 -3.44 -32.11 -4.51
CA VAL A 1088 -2.60 -31.99 -5.71
C VAL A 1088 -2.82 -30.69 -6.48
N SER A 1089 -3.89 -29.95 -6.20
CA SER A 1089 -4.23 -28.68 -6.88
C SER A 1089 -3.11 -27.63 -6.82
N LYS A 1090 -2.28 -27.64 -5.76
CA LYS A 1090 -1.07 -26.79 -5.64
C LYS A 1090 -0.03 -26.99 -6.75
N TYR A 1091 -0.06 -28.12 -7.47
CA TYR A 1091 0.83 -28.41 -8.60
C TYR A 1091 0.20 -28.03 -9.94
N TYR A 1092 -1.06 -27.57 -9.96
CA TYR A 1092 -1.71 -27.08 -11.17
C TYR A 1092 -1.07 -25.76 -11.62
N MET A 1093 -0.42 -25.78 -12.78
CA MET A 1093 0.35 -24.63 -13.29
C MET A 1093 0.09 -24.44 -14.79
N GLU A 1094 -0.71 -23.44 -15.16
CA GLU A 1094 -1.05 -23.16 -16.56
C GLU A 1094 0.16 -22.69 -17.39
N HIS A 1095 1.16 -22.09 -16.74
CA HIS A 1095 2.41 -21.67 -17.36
C HIS A 1095 3.46 -22.80 -17.42
N HIS A 1096 3.08 -24.04 -17.09
CA HIS A 1096 4.01 -25.17 -17.14
C HIS A 1096 4.61 -25.30 -18.55
N PRO A 1097 5.93 -25.51 -18.69
CA PRO A 1097 6.60 -25.49 -20.00
C PRO A 1097 6.02 -26.48 -21.02
N ALA A 1098 5.53 -27.64 -20.57
CA ALA A 1098 4.87 -28.60 -21.45
C ALA A 1098 3.55 -28.04 -22.01
N VAL A 1099 2.76 -27.34 -21.18
CA VAL A 1099 1.49 -26.73 -21.59
C VAL A 1099 1.75 -25.59 -22.57
N LEU A 1100 2.69 -24.70 -22.25
CA LEU A 1100 3.08 -23.60 -23.14
C LEU A 1100 3.60 -24.08 -24.49
N LYS A 1101 4.39 -25.16 -24.51
CA LYS A 1101 4.85 -25.78 -25.77
C LYS A 1101 3.71 -26.31 -26.62
N LEU A 1102 2.70 -26.92 -26.00
CA LEU A 1102 1.50 -27.39 -26.72
C LEU A 1102 0.71 -26.21 -27.28
N ILE A 1103 0.49 -25.16 -26.49
CA ILE A 1103 -0.19 -23.93 -26.92
C ILE A 1103 0.54 -23.27 -28.09
N GLU A 1104 1.85 -23.06 -27.96
CA GLU A 1104 2.70 -22.46 -28.98
C GLU A 1104 2.69 -23.28 -30.28
N TYR A 1105 2.85 -24.60 -30.16
CA TYR A 1105 2.81 -25.53 -31.29
C TYR A 1105 1.47 -25.44 -32.04
N VAL A 1106 0.36 -25.46 -31.32
CA VAL A 1106 -0.98 -25.37 -31.91
C VAL A 1106 -1.18 -24.04 -32.62
N ILE A 1107 -0.84 -22.91 -31.97
CA ILE A 1107 -1.00 -21.57 -32.57
C ILE A 1107 -0.19 -21.45 -33.86
N LYS A 1108 1.10 -21.82 -33.82
CA LYS A 1108 1.98 -21.71 -35.00
C LYS A 1108 1.53 -22.64 -36.13
N THR A 1109 1.10 -23.85 -35.80
CA THR A 1109 0.65 -24.84 -36.79
C THR A 1109 -0.65 -24.42 -37.45
N CYS A 1110 -1.64 -23.94 -36.68
CA CYS A 1110 -2.88 -23.38 -37.21
C CYS A 1110 -2.63 -22.15 -38.07
N LYS A 1111 -1.78 -21.21 -37.60
CA LYS A 1111 -1.40 -20.02 -38.37
C LYS A 1111 -0.77 -20.38 -39.72
N LYS A 1112 0.11 -21.38 -39.77
CA LYS A 1112 0.72 -21.89 -41.01
C LYS A 1112 -0.33 -22.40 -42.02
N HIS A 1113 -1.45 -22.93 -41.54
CA HIS A 1113 -2.53 -23.45 -42.37
C HIS A 1113 -3.71 -22.46 -42.53
N GLY A 1114 -3.59 -21.24 -42.04
CA GLY A 1114 -4.65 -20.22 -42.13
C GLY A 1114 -5.87 -20.49 -41.24
N ILE A 1115 -5.72 -21.32 -40.21
CA ILE A 1115 -6.79 -21.63 -39.25
C ILE A 1115 -6.78 -20.61 -38.10
N LYS A 1116 -7.94 -20.04 -37.78
CA LYS A 1116 -8.07 -19.07 -36.69
C LYS A 1116 -7.79 -19.75 -35.34
N THR A 1117 -7.12 -19.06 -34.44
CA THR A 1117 -6.85 -19.57 -33.09
C THR A 1117 -7.35 -18.61 -32.03
N SER A 1118 -7.99 -19.16 -31.02
CA SER A 1118 -8.46 -18.45 -29.84
C SER A 1118 -7.97 -19.11 -28.58
N ILE A 1119 -7.99 -18.40 -27.46
CA ILE A 1119 -7.84 -18.96 -26.13
C ILE A 1119 -9.09 -18.62 -25.31
N CYS A 1120 -9.52 -19.54 -24.46
CA CYS A 1120 -10.61 -19.33 -23.52
C CYS A 1120 -10.26 -19.90 -22.15
N GLY A 1121 -10.71 -19.23 -21.09
CA GLY A 1121 -10.36 -19.54 -19.70
C GLY A 1121 -9.61 -18.40 -19.01
N GLN A 1122 -9.21 -18.61 -17.76
CA GLN A 1122 -8.59 -17.58 -16.93
C GLN A 1122 -7.25 -17.11 -17.50
N ALA A 1123 -6.50 -17.99 -18.17
CA ALA A 1123 -5.26 -17.65 -18.84
C ALA A 1123 -5.40 -16.52 -19.87
N GLY A 1124 -6.53 -16.44 -20.59
CA GLY A 1124 -6.81 -15.35 -21.55
C GLY A 1124 -7.07 -13.99 -20.90
N SER A 1125 -7.27 -13.95 -19.58
CA SER A 1125 -7.48 -12.72 -18.80
C SER A 1125 -6.20 -12.22 -18.13
N ARG A 1126 -5.05 -12.88 -18.36
CA ARG A 1126 -3.75 -12.51 -17.77
C ARG A 1126 -2.88 -11.76 -18.79
N PRO A 1127 -2.45 -10.51 -18.51
CA PRO A 1127 -1.64 -9.70 -19.41
C PRO A 1127 -0.40 -10.41 -19.98
N HIS A 1128 0.42 -11.02 -19.14
CA HIS A 1128 1.67 -11.66 -19.56
C HIS A 1128 1.47 -12.89 -20.46
N ILE A 1129 0.32 -13.57 -20.36
CA ILE A 1129 -0.03 -14.68 -21.26
C ILE A 1129 -0.53 -14.10 -22.59
N ALA A 1130 -1.39 -13.08 -22.55
CA ALA A 1130 -1.91 -12.41 -23.74
C ALA A 1130 -0.78 -11.90 -24.67
N GLU A 1131 0.28 -11.32 -24.11
CA GLU A 1131 1.46 -10.90 -24.88
C GLU A 1131 2.07 -12.05 -25.69
N LYS A 1132 2.36 -13.19 -25.04
CA LYS A 1132 2.95 -14.36 -25.72
C LYS A 1132 2.04 -14.93 -26.80
N LEU A 1133 0.73 -14.95 -26.55
CA LEU A 1133 -0.24 -15.46 -27.52
C LEU A 1133 -0.25 -14.59 -28.80
N VAL A 1134 -0.22 -13.26 -28.64
CA VAL A 1134 -0.11 -12.32 -29.76
C VAL A 1134 1.21 -12.51 -30.51
N GLU A 1135 2.33 -12.68 -29.79
CA GLU A 1135 3.64 -12.97 -30.40
C GLU A 1135 3.65 -14.28 -31.20
N TRP A 1136 2.99 -15.32 -30.70
CA TRP A 1136 2.81 -16.58 -31.44
C TRP A 1136 1.83 -16.46 -32.61
N GLY A 1137 1.03 -15.39 -32.64
CA GLY A 1137 0.10 -15.06 -33.71
C GLY A 1137 -1.29 -15.62 -33.52
N ILE A 1138 -1.80 -15.59 -32.29
CA ILE A 1138 -3.18 -15.91 -31.99
C ILE A 1138 -4.14 -14.96 -32.71
N THR A 1139 -5.32 -15.45 -33.11
CA THR A 1139 -6.32 -14.65 -33.82
C THR A 1139 -7.23 -13.88 -32.87
N SER A 1140 -7.63 -14.50 -31.75
CA SER A 1140 -8.46 -13.83 -30.74
C SER A 1140 -8.14 -14.27 -29.31
N ILE A 1141 -8.41 -13.42 -28.34
CA ILE A 1141 -8.26 -13.73 -26.92
C ILE A 1141 -9.60 -13.50 -26.23
N SER A 1142 -10.11 -14.51 -25.51
CA SER A 1142 -11.37 -14.42 -24.77
C SER A 1142 -11.11 -14.23 -23.28
N ALA A 1143 -11.37 -13.02 -22.78
CA ALA A 1143 -11.13 -12.61 -21.39
C ALA A 1143 -12.42 -12.57 -20.54
N ASN A 1144 -12.28 -12.47 -19.22
CA ASN A 1144 -13.40 -12.17 -18.34
C ASN A 1144 -13.87 -10.71 -18.52
N ILE A 1145 -15.12 -10.42 -18.16
CA ILE A 1145 -15.79 -9.12 -18.36
C ILE A 1145 -14.97 -7.94 -17.81
N ASP A 1146 -14.40 -8.10 -16.62
CA ASP A 1146 -13.59 -7.10 -15.93
C ASP A 1146 -12.19 -6.90 -16.52
N ALA A 1147 -11.70 -7.87 -17.30
CA ALA A 1147 -10.37 -7.85 -17.89
C ALA A 1147 -10.34 -7.41 -19.36
N VAL A 1148 -11.49 -7.24 -20.02
CA VAL A 1148 -11.58 -6.93 -21.48
C VAL A 1148 -10.77 -5.67 -21.85
N ASP A 1149 -10.95 -4.57 -21.12
CA ASP A 1149 -10.25 -3.31 -21.42
C ASP A 1149 -8.73 -3.44 -21.20
N THR A 1150 -8.34 -4.05 -20.08
CA THR A 1150 -6.93 -4.32 -19.76
C THR A 1150 -6.27 -5.18 -20.83
N ILE A 1151 -6.91 -6.27 -21.25
CA ILE A 1151 -6.37 -7.18 -22.27
C ILE A 1151 -6.34 -6.51 -23.65
N ARG A 1152 -7.34 -5.69 -24.00
CA ARG A 1152 -7.30 -4.90 -25.24
C ARG A 1152 -6.12 -3.95 -25.28
N LYS A 1153 -5.84 -3.24 -24.19
CA LYS A 1153 -4.68 -2.35 -24.07
C LYS A 1153 -3.35 -3.10 -24.19
N VAL A 1154 -3.26 -4.27 -23.57
CA VAL A 1154 -2.07 -5.16 -23.65
C VAL A 1154 -1.86 -5.63 -25.10
N VAL A 1155 -2.89 -6.18 -25.74
CA VAL A 1155 -2.81 -6.67 -27.12
C VAL A 1155 -2.44 -5.55 -28.09
N ALA A 1156 -3.06 -4.37 -27.97
CA ALA A 1156 -2.72 -3.20 -28.79
C ALA A 1156 -1.23 -2.82 -28.66
N ARG A 1157 -0.72 -2.79 -27.42
CA ARG A 1157 0.70 -2.52 -27.13
C ARG A 1157 1.61 -3.60 -27.74
N THR A 1158 1.23 -4.88 -27.63
CA THR A 1158 2.02 -6.00 -28.18
C THR A 1158 2.05 -5.99 -29.70
N GLU A 1159 0.91 -5.78 -30.36
CA GLU A 1159 0.86 -5.67 -31.82
C GLU A 1159 1.65 -4.48 -32.33
N GLN A 1160 1.53 -3.33 -31.67
CA GLN A 1160 2.32 -2.15 -32.01
C GLN A 1160 3.81 -2.45 -31.88
N LYS A 1161 4.24 -3.14 -30.82
CA LYS A 1161 5.62 -3.62 -30.65
C LYS A 1161 6.04 -4.53 -31.81
N ILE A 1162 5.23 -5.52 -32.20
CA ILE A 1162 5.53 -6.43 -33.32
C ILE A 1162 5.64 -5.67 -34.65
N ILE A 1163 4.72 -4.74 -34.94
CA ILE A 1163 4.77 -3.90 -36.15
C ILE A 1163 6.05 -3.06 -36.15
N LEU A 1164 6.35 -2.44 -35.02
CA LEU A 1164 7.52 -1.58 -34.82
C LEU A 1164 8.84 -2.34 -34.93
N GLU A 1165 8.88 -3.61 -34.52
CA GLU A 1165 10.03 -4.51 -34.71
C GLU A 1165 10.13 -4.99 -36.16
N ALA A 1166 9.01 -5.36 -36.79
CA ALA A 1166 8.99 -5.78 -38.19
C ALA A 1166 9.41 -4.66 -39.15
N ILE A 1167 9.04 -3.41 -38.87
CA ILE A 1167 9.49 -2.23 -39.63
C ILE A 1167 10.99 -2.00 -39.43
N ARG A 1168 11.51 -2.15 -38.21
CA ARG A 1168 12.96 -2.02 -37.94
C ARG A 1168 13.79 -3.15 -38.56
N ASN A 1169 13.22 -4.35 -38.65
CA ASN A 1169 13.88 -5.54 -39.19
C ASN A 1169 13.70 -5.72 -40.71
N LYS A 1170 12.74 -5.04 -41.33
CA LYS A 1170 12.71 -4.86 -42.79
C LYS A 1170 13.80 -3.87 -43.19
N LYS A 1171 14.99 -4.40 -43.47
CA LYS A 1171 15.98 -3.72 -44.30
C LYS A 1171 15.32 -3.27 -45.61
N LEU A 1172 15.46 -1.97 -45.92
CA LEU A 1172 15.65 -1.49 -47.29
C LEU A 1172 16.74 -2.32 -47.99
#